data_AF-A0A8S1J185-F1
#
_entry.id   AF-A0A8S1J185-F1
#
_cell.length_a   1.000
_cell.length_b   1.000
_cell.length_c   1.000
_cell.angle_alpha   90.00
_cell.angle_beta   90.00
_cell.angle_gamma   90.00
#
_symmetry.space_group_name_H-M   'P 1'
#
loop_
_entity.id
_entity.type
_entity.pdbx_description
1 polymer ?
#
loop_
_entity_poly.entity_id
_entity_poly.type
_entity_poly.pdbx_seq_one_letter_code
_entity_poly.pdbx_strand_id
1 'polypeptide(L)'
;MLARASRLFGRSGPDLQTAVYGRKATAPEGGETDDEASSGDEDELFRPVGSESSRSRWKDGQETKNGLDSSRVVFPLDIVQKWEGEGSAEVLRNRFVTGSWEEGRRRSEARPGTSDGSDDGTSDGGDVYGDFEDVETGEMFGGPKDAVTEMAQRAIHEVEMERKKEKAAKKAVFDVEYDEEGAGGVADAPVGGAQECDSSEKEPTFYHTVKQEMMEKLAHTRSALDALDPVQRVALEGFRPGTYIRMRLSGVPAEMVEEFDSERPLLVGGMGPGEDKLGFMRLRFKKHRWAPRVLKTRDPLVFSVGWRRFQSLPTYAIEDHNRRLRMLKYTPEHMHCVAVAWGPLCPPNTGILGIQNLSSDLQNWRISGTGVVTELKADFQVMKKLKLVGHPFKVHKNTAFISGMFNSSLEVSKFEGASVKTVSGIRGTIKKAVREGSSQGAPDGTFRATFEDKLLASDIIFLRAWVTVELPRYCNPVTNMMYRQETVGRKILRASAAHEEAAGDIIESKETEELAPNFSAAPNFEGERIGYVFKTGDLGLGYYRDSHYVTPARRSDAEGASSAAWKGMRTVAELRRLLGVGVVTDQDSAYRPIERAPRIFPSMKIPKTILKNLPYKSRVKVMALNGQKDKTPIIQTDEEKKLRGTIRQLRAIRSERDKKRKLQKERQRQKLEKRQAEEEAWRAKYNREERKKRYRAEAEKEQAKAKRGKMQRR
;
A
#
# COMPACT_ATOMS: atom_id res chain seq x y z
N MET A 1 52.01 -1.36 29.74
CA MET A 1 51.19 -2.34 30.50
C MET A 1 50.76 -1.83 31.87
N LEU A 2 51.57 -1.08 32.61
CA LEU A 2 51.19 -0.50 33.92
C LEU A 2 50.03 0.53 33.87
N ALA A 3 49.88 1.30 32.79
CA ALA A 3 48.73 2.21 32.59
C ALA A 3 47.40 1.49 32.25
N ARG A 4 47.45 0.20 31.88
CA ARG A 4 46.27 -0.65 31.68
C ARG A 4 45.79 -1.26 33.00
N ALA A 5 46.72 -1.53 33.94
CA ALA A 5 46.40 -2.07 35.26
C ALA A 5 45.79 -1.03 36.20
N SER A 6 46.20 0.25 36.12
CA SER A 6 45.64 1.32 36.94
C SER A 6 44.19 1.68 36.59
N ARG A 7 43.73 1.40 35.36
CA ARG A 7 42.34 1.58 34.94
C ARG A 7 41.40 0.43 35.35
N LEU A 8 41.94 -0.75 35.66
CA LEU A 8 41.17 -1.92 36.08
C LEU A 8 40.77 -1.89 37.57
N PHE A 9 41.43 -1.07 38.40
CA PHE A 9 41.22 -1.02 39.86
C PHE A 9 40.96 0.38 40.42
N GLY A 10 40.83 1.41 39.57
CA GLY A 10 40.37 2.73 40.00
C GLY A 10 38.87 2.71 40.25
N ARG A 11 38.43 2.82 41.51
CA ARG A 11 37.03 3.15 41.82
C ARG A 11 36.72 4.51 41.19
N SER A 12 36.05 4.49 40.04
CA SER A 12 35.41 5.68 39.46
C SER A 12 34.43 6.25 40.48
N GLY A 13 34.29 7.58 40.55
CA GLY A 13 33.31 8.26 41.41
C GLY A 13 31.87 7.79 41.13
N PRO A 14 30.87 8.21 41.92
CA PRO A 14 29.48 7.79 41.71
C PRO A 14 29.03 8.14 40.29
N ASP A 15 28.93 7.11 39.44
CA ASP A 15 28.57 7.25 38.04
C ASP A 15 27.05 7.49 37.95
N LEU A 16 26.66 8.63 37.40
CA LEU A 16 25.26 9.01 37.22
C LEU A 16 24.48 7.91 36.50
N GLN A 17 25.11 7.21 35.56
CA GLN A 17 24.49 6.10 34.85
C GLN A 17 24.15 4.94 35.79
N THR A 18 25.02 4.63 36.74
CA THR A 18 24.76 3.63 37.78
C THR A 18 23.75 4.10 38.82
N ALA A 19 23.59 5.41 39.02
CA ALA A 19 22.52 5.94 39.89
C ALA A 19 21.14 5.88 39.20
N VAL A 20 21.07 6.12 37.89
CA VAL A 20 19.82 6.12 37.11
C VAL A 20 19.37 4.70 36.77
N TYR A 21 20.27 3.84 36.30
CA TYR A 21 19.95 2.48 35.84
C TYR A 21 20.42 1.38 36.78
N GLY A 22 21.27 1.69 37.75
CA GLY A 22 21.67 0.72 38.75
C GLY A 22 20.50 0.42 39.67
N ARG A 23 20.32 -0.86 39.93
CA ARG A 23 19.24 -1.41 40.77
C ARG A 23 19.50 -1.08 42.25
N LYS A 24 19.61 0.20 42.61
CA LYS A 24 19.49 0.67 43.99
C LYS A 24 18.09 1.22 44.16
N ALA A 25 17.31 0.46 44.91
CA ALA A 25 15.93 0.70 45.24
C ALA A 25 15.73 2.10 45.84
N THR A 26 14.94 2.92 45.17
CA THR A 26 14.00 3.84 45.81
C THR A 26 12.64 3.16 45.90
N ALA A 27 12.60 1.95 46.46
CA ALA A 27 11.38 1.40 47.04
C ALA A 27 11.38 1.88 48.50
N PRO A 28 10.47 2.79 48.92
CA PRO A 28 10.38 3.16 50.32
C PRO A 28 10.01 1.90 51.13
N GLU A 29 10.74 1.66 52.22
CA GLU A 29 10.56 0.53 53.12
C GLU A 29 9.09 0.37 53.51
N GLY A 30 8.47 -0.72 53.05
CA GLY A 30 7.26 -1.26 53.64
C GLY A 30 7.67 -2.04 54.89
N GLY A 31 7.29 -1.53 56.05
CA GLY A 31 7.30 -2.32 57.28
C GLY A 31 6.27 -3.42 57.19
N GLU A 32 6.72 -4.66 57.35
CA GLU A 32 5.87 -5.80 57.66
C GLU A 32 5.25 -5.59 59.06
N THR A 33 3.92 -5.54 59.12
CA THR A 33 3.15 -6.01 60.27
C THR A 33 1.95 -6.77 59.72
N ASP A 34 1.97 -8.08 59.90
CA ASP A 34 0.78 -8.93 59.85
C ASP A 34 -0.20 -8.49 60.94
N ASP A 35 -1.48 -8.33 60.58
CA ASP A 35 -2.60 -8.71 61.44
C ASP A 35 -3.87 -8.87 60.57
N GLU A 36 -4.43 -10.08 60.65
CA GLU A 36 -5.71 -10.54 60.07
C GLU A 36 -6.91 -9.88 60.77
N ALA A 37 -7.86 -9.31 60.02
CA ALA A 37 -9.29 -9.26 60.37
C ALA A 37 -10.19 -8.81 59.19
N SER A 38 -10.90 -9.79 58.62
CA SER A 38 -12.31 -9.80 58.20
C SER A 38 -13.06 -8.53 57.71
N SER A 39 -13.70 -8.73 56.55
CA SER A 39 -15.04 -8.30 56.11
C SER A 39 -15.34 -6.83 55.78
N GLY A 40 -15.83 -6.63 54.55
CA GLY A 40 -17.08 -5.90 54.31
C GLY A 40 -16.94 -4.47 53.81
N ASP A 41 -17.51 -4.27 52.62
CA ASP A 41 -18.24 -3.08 52.18
C ASP A 41 -17.51 -2.06 51.29
N GLU A 42 -17.83 -2.23 50.01
CA GLU A 42 -17.84 -1.26 48.93
C GLU A 42 -18.81 -0.13 49.31
N ASP A 43 -18.34 1.12 49.46
CA ASP A 43 -19.07 2.40 49.21
C ASP A 43 -18.56 3.59 50.07
N GLU A 44 -17.40 4.19 49.74
CA GLU A 44 -17.06 5.55 50.21
C GLU A 44 -16.33 6.42 49.14
N LEU A 45 -16.75 6.29 47.87
CA LEU A 45 -16.10 6.99 46.75
C LEU A 45 -16.54 8.45 46.55
N PHE A 46 -17.55 8.98 47.27
CA PHE A 46 -17.97 10.38 47.06
C PHE A 46 -18.53 11.07 48.32
N ARG A 47 -17.74 11.98 48.91
CA ARG A 47 -18.27 13.17 49.59
C ARG A 47 -17.58 14.44 49.06
N PRO A 48 -18.33 15.39 48.48
CA PRO A 48 -17.81 16.72 48.20
C PRO A 48 -17.97 17.59 49.45
N VAL A 49 -16.85 18.01 50.06
CA VAL A 49 -16.90 19.03 51.11
C VAL A 49 -16.62 20.38 50.47
N GLY A 50 -17.71 21.10 50.20
CA GLY A 50 -17.68 22.52 49.89
C GLY A 50 -17.44 23.36 51.15
N SER A 51 -16.62 24.40 50.92
CA SER A 51 -16.48 25.67 51.64
C SER A 51 -16.44 25.66 53.17
N GLU A 52 -15.32 26.10 53.74
CA GLU A 52 -15.20 27.53 54.06
C GLU A 52 -13.74 27.92 54.32
N SER A 53 -13.46 29.17 53.94
CA SER A 53 -12.17 29.83 53.98
C SER A 53 -11.67 30.01 55.41
N SER A 54 -10.54 29.40 55.75
CA SER A 54 -9.57 30.04 56.64
C SER A 54 -8.16 29.86 56.07
N ARG A 55 -7.70 30.93 55.43
CA ARG A 55 -6.29 31.21 55.19
C ARG A 55 -5.48 30.91 56.45
N SER A 56 -4.58 29.94 56.39
CA SER A 56 -3.35 29.96 57.17
C SER A 56 -2.48 28.77 56.81
N ARG A 57 -1.27 29.09 56.34
CA ARG A 57 -0.07 28.24 56.37
C ARG A 57 0.09 27.26 55.19
N TRP A 58 0.36 27.83 54.03
CA TRP A 58 1.39 27.26 53.17
C TRP A 58 2.68 27.30 53.99
N LYS A 59 3.01 26.18 54.64
CA LYS A 59 4.30 25.99 55.27
C LYS A 59 5.20 25.47 54.16
N ASP A 60 6.19 26.27 53.82
CA ASP A 60 7.34 25.87 53.01
C ASP A 60 7.89 24.52 53.50
N GLY A 61 8.23 23.64 52.55
CA GLY A 61 9.10 22.50 52.82
C GLY A 61 8.43 21.13 52.99
N GLN A 62 7.30 20.86 52.33
CA GLN A 62 6.86 19.47 52.15
C GLN A 62 6.82 19.12 50.66
N GLU A 63 7.88 18.48 50.19
CA GLU A 63 7.91 17.77 48.90
C GLU A 63 6.76 16.77 48.87
N THR A 64 5.64 17.16 48.27
CA THR A 64 4.61 16.21 47.88
C THR A 64 5.26 15.23 46.92
N LYS A 65 5.21 13.93 47.21
CA LYS A 65 5.82 12.85 46.41
C LYS A 65 5.48 12.88 44.90
N ASN A 66 4.46 13.65 44.49
CA ASN A 66 4.05 13.86 43.11
C ASN A 66 4.56 15.16 42.45
N GLY A 67 5.38 15.96 43.14
CA GLY A 67 5.95 17.20 42.59
C GLY A 67 7.08 16.96 41.58
N LEU A 68 7.87 15.89 41.81
CA LEU A 68 8.99 15.47 40.96
C LEU A 68 8.56 14.89 39.61
N ASP A 69 7.33 14.38 39.51
CA ASP A 69 6.79 13.69 38.33
C ASP A 69 5.60 14.46 37.71
N SER A 70 5.68 15.79 37.73
CA SER A 70 4.72 16.65 37.05
C SER A 70 5.37 17.30 35.83
N SER A 71 4.70 17.27 34.67
CA SER A 71 5.12 17.99 33.45
C SER A 71 5.10 19.51 33.59
N ARG A 72 4.78 20.02 34.79
CA ARG A 72 4.75 21.43 35.14
C ARG A 72 6.08 21.79 35.78
N VAL A 73 6.96 22.42 35.01
CA VAL A 73 8.19 23.01 35.54
C VAL A 73 7.80 24.16 36.47
N VAL A 74 7.97 23.96 37.77
CA VAL A 74 7.89 25.03 38.76
C VAL A 74 9.31 25.50 39.03
N PHE A 75 9.64 26.70 38.59
CA PHE A 75 10.93 27.31 38.93
C PHE A 75 10.89 27.72 40.41
N PRO A 76 11.80 27.20 41.25
CA PRO A 76 11.95 27.71 42.62
C PRO A 76 12.27 29.21 42.56
N LEU A 77 11.55 30.03 43.33
CA LEU A 77 11.76 31.48 43.38
C LEU A 77 13.21 31.85 43.79
N ASP A 78 13.87 30.97 44.53
CA ASP A 78 15.28 31.08 44.90
C ASP A 78 16.24 31.12 43.71
N ILE A 79 15.89 30.45 42.60
CA ILE A 79 16.72 30.47 41.38
C ILE A 79 16.56 31.84 40.70
N VAL A 80 15.34 32.37 40.65
CA VAL A 80 15.05 33.70 40.07
C VAL A 80 15.78 34.79 40.85
N GLN A 81 15.73 34.76 42.18
CA GLN A 81 16.41 35.73 43.05
C GLN A 81 17.95 35.67 42.94
N LYS A 82 18.54 34.49 42.71
CA LYS A 82 19.99 34.34 42.48
C LYS A 82 20.47 34.98 41.16
N TRP A 83 19.59 35.05 40.17
CA TRP A 83 19.89 35.71 38.89
C TRP A 83 19.67 37.23 38.92
N GLU A 84 18.92 37.74 39.90
CA GLU A 84 18.70 39.19 40.12
C GLU A 84 19.89 39.89 40.83
N GLY A 85 20.84 39.14 41.39
CA GLY A 85 22.04 39.70 42.03
C GLY A 85 23.07 40.27 41.03
N GLU A 86 23.61 41.45 41.33
CA GLU A 86 24.68 42.09 40.55
C GLU A 86 25.92 41.16 40.50
N GLY A 87 26.34 40.78 39.28
CA GLY A 87 27.49 39.90 39.01
C GLY A 87 27.15 38.51 38.46
N SER A 88 25.94 37.98 38.68
CA SER A 88 25.52 36.67 38.12
C SER A 88 25.41 36.67 36.59
N ALA A 89 25.04 37.82 36.00
CA ALA A 89 24.96 38.00 34.55
C ALA A 89 26.34 37.96 33.86
N GLU A 90 27.40 38.37 34.56
CA GLU A 90 28.78 38.40 34.04
C GLU A 90 29.33 36.99 33.84
N VAL A 91 28.93 36.03 34.68
CA VAL A 91 29.26 34.60 34.53
C VAL A 91 28.68 34.01 33.24
N LEU A 92 27.47 34.47 32.85
CA LEU A 92 26.83 34.08 31.60
C LEU A 92 27.30 34.89 30.39
N ARG A 93 27.90 36.06 30.58
CA ARG A 93 28.34 36.96 29.50
C ARG A 93 29.31 36.27 28.53
N ASN A 94 30.14 35.36 29.02
CA ASN A 94 31.04 34.50 28.23
C ASN A 94 30.32 33.39 27.44
N ARG A 95 29.00 33.24 27.57
CA ARG A 95 28.15 32.36 26.74
C ARG A 95 27.41 33.15 25.65
N PHE A 96 27.37 34.47 25.78
CA PHE A 96 26.80 35.38 24.78
C PHE A 96 27.92 35.96 23.92
N VAL A 97 27.57 36.45 22.74
CA VAL A 97 28.48 37.05 21.73
C VAL A 97 29.34 38.19 22.32
N THR A 98 28.87 38.82 23.40
CA THR A 98 29.48 39.96 24.11
C THR A 98 30.62 39.59 25.07
N GLY A 99 30.99 38.31 25.18
CA GLY A 99 32.05 37.83 26.09
C GLY A 99 33.37 37.49 25.40
N SER A 100 34.37 37.03 26.17
CA SER A 100 35.67 36.63 25.61
C SER A 100 35.58 35.29 24.86
N TRP A 101 35.82 35.33 23.55
CA TRP A 101 35.74 34.16 22.66
C TRP A 101 36.85 33.13 22.95
N GLU A 102 38.01 33.57 23.42
CA GLU A 102 39.11 32.67 23.82
C GLU A 102 38.78 31.90 25.10
N GLU A 103 38.16 32.56 26.08
CA GLU A 103 37.67 31.91 27.29
C GLU A 103 36.46 31.02 27.00
N GLY A 104 35.61 31.42 26.06
CA GLY A 104 34.51 30.61 25.53
C GLY A 104 35.02 29.34 24.85
N ARG A 105 36.06 29.44 24.00
CA ARG A 105 36.69 28.30 23.29
C ARG A 105 37.46 27.38 24.25
N ARG A 106 38.26 27.93 25.18
CA ARG A 106 38.91 27.12 26.23
C ARG A 106 37.90 26.38 27.10
N ARG A 107 36.75 27.01 27.38
CA ARG A 107 35.68 26.40 28.20
C ARG A 107 34.87 25.36 27.40
N SER A 108 34.68 25.54 26.10
CA SER A 108 34.03 24.54 25.24
C SER A 108 34.93 23.31 25.02
N GLU A 109 36.24 23.52 24.87
CA GLU A 109 37.26 22.46 24.82
C GLU A 109 37.39 21.71 26.16
N ALA A 110 37.14 22.38 27.29
CA ALA A 110 37.17 21.78 28.62
C ALA A 110 35.90 20.99 29.00
N ARG A 111 34.84 21.00 28.18
CA ARG A 111 33.63 20.19 28.40
C ARG A 111 33.79 18.81 27.73
N PRO A 112 33.65 17.70 28.47
CA PRO A 112 33.65 16.38 27.85
C PRO A 112 32.30 16.12 27.17
N GLY A 113 32.28 16.20 25.84
CA GLY A 113 31.24 15.65 24.97
C GLY A 113 29.99 16.48 24.80
N THR A 114 29.95 17.31 23.76
CA THR A 114 28.76 17.65 22.94
C THR A 114 29.26 18.44 21.73
N SER A 115 29.45 17.76 20.61
CA SER A 115 29.53 18.38 19.29
C SER A 115 28.31 17.92 18.51
N ASP A 116 27.29 18.76 18.43
CA ASP A 116 26.43 18.77 17.25
C ASP A 116 25.77 20.14 17.09
N GLY A 117 25.58 20.52 15.83
CA GLY A 117 25.32 21.88 15.37
C GLY A 117 23.86 22.33 15.41
N SER A 118 23.67 23.63 15.23
CA SER A 118 22.45 24.17 14.64
C SER A 118 22.72 25.56 14.05
N ASP A 119 22.87 25.57 12.74
CA ASP A 119 22.45 26.64 11.85
C ASP A 119 20.92 26.78 11.91
N ASP A 120 20.41 27.99 12.14
CA ASP A 120 19.11 28.46 11.63
C ASP A 120 19.07 29.99 11.70
N GLY A 121 18.89 30.62 10.54
CA GLY A 121 18.83 32.06 10.38
C GLY A 121 17.44 32.65 10.64
N THR A 122 17.39 33.95 10.90
CA THR A 122 16.51 34.94 10.23
C THR A 122 16.42 36.24 11.05
N SER A 123 16.62 37.35 10.32
CA SER A 123 16.17 38.73 10.58
C SER A 123 17.00 39.63 11.50
N ASP A 124 17.80 40.47 10.83
CA ASP A 124 17.62 41.94 10.69
C ASP A 124 17.41 42.81 11.94
N GLY A 125 18.10 43.96 11.90
CA GLY A 125 18.06 45.05 12.87
C GLY A 125 19.46 45.28 13.44
N GLY A 126 20.26 46.24 13.01
CA GLY A 126 19.94 47.57 12.52
C GLY A 126 20.83 48.53 13.31
N ASP A 127 21.39 49.50 12.59
CA ASP A 127 21.90 50.79 13.08
C ASP A 127 23.35 50.80 13.61
N VAL A 128 24.31 51.29 12.81
CA VAL A 128 24.66 52.73 12.61
C VAL A 128 25.56 53.23 13.73
N TYR A 129 26.86 53.40 13.45
CA TYR A 129 27.60 54.66 13.66
C TYR A 129 29.02 54.55 13.10
N GLY A 130 29.41 55.53 12.27
CA GLY A 130 30.76 55.71 11.74
C GLY A 130 31.57 56.77 12.49
N ASP A 131 32.81 56.91 12.02
CA ASP A 131 33.74 58.06 12.14
C ASP A 131 34.34 58.42 13.53
N PHE A 132 35.68 58.48 13.65
CA PHE A 132 36.48 59.68 13.30
C PHE A 132 37.99 59.47 13.61
N GLU A 133 38.84 59.97 12.70
CA GLU A 133 40.28 60.24 12.87
C GLU A 133 40.51 61.62 13.48
N ASP A 134 41.48 61.79 14.39
CA ASP A 134 42.15 63.07 14.69
C ASP A 134 43.52 62.75 15.32
N VAL A 135 44.72 63.10 14.82
CA VAL A 135 45.27 64.21 14.01
C VAL A 135 45.26 65.57 14.70
N GLU A 136 45.88 65.70 15.89
CA GLU A 136 46.65 66.91 16.26
C GLU A 136 47.23 66.81 17.68
N THR A 137 48.57 66.83 17.79
CA THR A 137 49.34 67.84 18.57
C THR A 137 50.77 67.34 18.82
N GLY A 138 51.71 67.82 18.00
CA GLY A 138 53.14 67.77 18.28
C GLY A 138 53.65 69.11 18.80
N GLU A 139 54.52 69.10 19.83
CA GLU A 139 55.80 69.86 19.94
C GLU A 139 56.55 69.65 21.30
N MET A 140 57.85 70.02 21.33
CA MET A 140 59.00 69.54 22.16
C MET A 140 59.36 70.39 23.41
N PHE A 141 60.10 69.94 24.46
CA PHE A 141 61.58 70.05 24.65
C PHE A 141 62.12 69.48 26.00
N GLY A 142 63.35 68.91 26.01
CA GLY A 142 64.38 69.03 27.10
C GLY A 142 64.63 67.86 28.10
N GLY A 143 65.78 67.16 28.02
CA GLY A 143 66.20 65.98 28.84
C GLY A 143 66.68 66.24 30.29
N PRO A 144 67.40 65.31 31.02
CA PRO A 144 68.17 64.15 30.53
C PRO A 144 68.01 62.78 31.28
N LYS A 145 68.34 61.70 30.56
CA LYS A 145 68.92 60.39 30.95
C LYS A 145 68.27 59.57 32.09
N ASP A 146 67.57 58.48 31.73
CA ASP A 146 67.84 57.07 32.11
C ASP A 146 66.59 56.14 31.94
N ALA A 147 66.83 54.83 31.69
CA ALA A 147 65.84 53.71 31.68
C ALA A 147 64.79 53.56 30.54
N VAL A 148 64.93 54.26 29.41
CA VAL A 148 63.88 54.30 28.35
C VAL A 148 64.05 53.26 27.21
N THR A 149 65.25 52.71 27.00
CA THR A 149 65.52 51.80 25.86
C THR A 149 64.92 50.39 26.00
N GLU A 150 64.77 49.85 27.22
CA GLU A 150 64.14 48.53 27.43
C GLU A 150 62.61 48.58 27.49
N MET A 151 62.02 49.67 28.02
CA MET A 151 60.57 49.89 27.96
C MET A 151 60.08 50.18 26.54
N ALA A 152 60.87 50.89 25.72
CA ALA A 152 60.56 51.11 24.31
C ALA A 152 60.55 49.81 23.50
N GLN A 153 61.48 48.89 23.75
CA GLN A 153 61.52 47.58 23.06
C GLN A 153 60.36 46.65 23.47
N ARG A 154 59.94 46.68 24.75
CA ARG A 154 58.74 45.95 25.20
C ARG A 154 57.45 46.54 24.64
N ALA A 155 57.31 47.88 24.61
CA ALA A 155 56.16 48.55 24.01
C ALA A 155 56.08 48.33 22.49
N ILE A 156 57.21 48.32 21.77
CA ILE A 156 57.25 48.00 20.34
C ILE A 156 56.88 46.52 20.10
N HIS A 157 57.36 45.59 20.94
CA HIS A 157 57.01 44.17 20.82
C HIS A 157 55.54 43.90 21.19
N GLU A 158 54.95 44.61 22.16
CA GLU A 158 53.53 44.53 22.48
C GLU A 158 52.65 45.04 21.33
N VAL A 159 52.99 46.19 20.75
CA VAL A 159 52.30 46.75 19.58
C VAL A 159 52.46 45.85 18.34
N GLU A 160 53.62 45.22 18.15
CA GLU A 160 53.81 44.24 17.08
C GLU A 160 53.01 42.94 17.28
N MET A 161 52.86 42.49 18.53
CA MET A 161 52.08 41.30 18.87
C MET A 161 50.57 41.57 18.74
N GLU A 162 50.10 42.76 19.11
CA GLU A 162 48.73 43.24 18.84
C GLU A 162 48.47 43.30 17.32
N ARG A 163 49.39 43.88 16.53
CA ARG A 163 49.26 43.94 15.06
C ARG A 163 49.32 42.56 14.40
N LYS A 164 50.05 41.59 14.98
CA LYS A 164 50.05 40.18 14.53
C LYS A 164 48.76 39.46 14.89
N LYS A 165 48.17 39.71 16.07
CA LYS A 165 46.86 39.19 16.46
C LYS A 165 45.75 39.75 15.58
N GLU A 166 45.77 41.05 15.31
CA GLU A 166 44.83 41.68 14.37
C GLU A 166 44.98 41.13 12.95
N LYS A 167 46.21 40.88 12.48
CA LYS A 167 46.45 40.24 11.19
C LYS A 167 46.02 38.77 11.17
N ALA A 168 46.20 38.04 12.26
CA ALA A 168 45.73 36.67 12.39
C ALA A 168 44.19 36.61 12.46
N ALA A 169 43.55 37.58 13.12
CA ALA A 169 42.10 37.74 13.15
C ALA A 169 41.56 38.15 11.76
N LYS A 170 42.17 39.14 11.10
CA LYS A 170 41.83 39.55 9.74
C LYS A 170 42.07 38.42 8.73
N LYS A 171 43.13 37.63 8.90
CA LYS A 171 43.40 36.45 8.08
C LYS A 171 42.42 35.31 8.37
N ALA A 172 42.05 35.08 9.62
CA ALA A 172 41.03 34.09 9.97
C ALA A 172 39.63 34.50 9.46
N VAL A 173 39.31 35.80 9.48
CA VAL A 173 38.09 36.35 8.85
C VAL A 173 38.17 36.18 7.33
N PHE A 174 39.31 36.50 6.72
CA PHE A 174 39.52 36.32 5.27
C PHE A 174 39.47 34.86 4.82
N ASP A 175 40.06 33.93 5.60
CA ASP A 175 40.03 32.49 5.31
C ASP A 175 38.59 31.94 5.44
N VAL A 176 37.77 32.47 6.38
CA VAL A 176 36.34 32.14 6.50
C VAL A 176 35.52 32.73 5.34
N GLU A 177 35.78 33.97 4.94
CA GLU A 177 35.10 34.66 3.85
C GLU A 177 35.41 34.00 2.48
N TYR A 178 36.63 33.50 2.29
CA TYR A 178 37.03 32.79 1.06
C TYR A 178 36.48 31.34 0.99
N ASP A 179 36.40 30.65 2.13
CA ASP A 179 35.82 29.30 2.22
C ASP A 179 34.27 29.31 2.07
N GLU A 180 33.60 30.41 2.42
CA GLU A 180 32.14 30.57 2.23
C GLU A 180 31.75 31.10 0.83
N GLU A 181 32.52 32.01 0.23
CA GLU A 181 32.20 32.58 -1.10
C GLU A 181 32.67 31.72 -2.30
N GLY A 182 33.52 30.71 -2.09
CA GLY A 182 34.04 29.84 -3.14
C GLY A 182 33.05 28.84 -3.76
N ALA A 183 31.82 28.75 -3.26
CA ALA A 183 30.84 27.73 -3.66
C ALA A 183 29.55 28.29 -4.31
N GLY A 184 29.58 29.49 -4.92
CA GLY A 184 28.36 30.06 -5.52
C GLY A 184 28.53 31.14 -6.60
N GLY A 185 28.47 30.72 -7.88
CA GLY A 185 28.15 31.57 -9.05
C GLY A 185 29.36 31.97 -9.90
N VAL A 186 29.33 32.02 -11.23
CA VAL A 186 28.25 32.34 -12.17
C VAL A 186 28.56 31.71 -13.54
N ALA A 187 27.57 31.04 -14.15
CA ALA A 187 27.61 30.66 -15.55
C ALA A 187 27.20 31.85 -16.43
N ASP A 188 28.12 32.38 -17.26
CA ASP A 188 27.81 33.02 -18.55
C ASP A 188 29.10 33.42 -19.31
N ALA A 189 29.53 32.62 -20.31
CA ALA A 189 30.19 33.04 -21.57
C ALA A 189 30.72 31.82 -22.38
N PRO A 190 30.90 31.93 -23.72
CA PRO A 190 30.65 30.83 -24.65
C PRO A 190 31.88 29.98 -25.06
N VAL A 191 31.54 28.75 -25.46
CA VAL A 191 32.28 27.72 -26.23
C VAL A 191 33.54 28.18 -26.98
N GLY A 192 34.65 27.48 -26.71
CA GLY A 192 35.76 27.33 -27.66
C GLY A 192 36.98 26.60 -27.09
N GLY A 193 37.29 25.41 -27.63
CA GLY A 193 38.64 24.82 -27.59
C GLY A 193 38.80 23.60 -26.69
N ALA A 194 38.97 22.43 -27.31
CA ALA A 194 39.23 21.15 -26.66
C ALA A 194 40.62 21.13 -25.98
N GLN A 195 40.66 20.74 -24.71
CA GLN A 195 41.81 20.08 -24.10
C GLN A 195 41.33 19.23 -22.92
N GLU A 196 41.46 17.91 -23.03
CA GLU A 196 41.22 16.97 -21.93
C GLU A 196 42.30 17.15 -20.85
N CYS A 197 41.89 17.63 -19.68
CA CYS A 197 42.64 17.54 -18.44
C CYS A 197 41.70 16.98 -17.36
N ASP A 198 41.88 15.69 -17.06
CA ASP A 198 41.19 14.94 -16.03
C ASP A 198 41.79 15.25 -14.65
N SER A 199 41.31 16.34 -14.04
CA SER A 199 41.45 16.62 -12.60
C SER A 199 40.64 17.86 -12.22
N SER A 200 39.31 17.79 -12.41
CA SER A 200 38.38 18.71 -11.76
C SER A 200 37.47 17.89 -10.86
N GLU A 201 37.61 18.07 -9.55
CA GLU A 201 36.67 17.56 -8.57
C GLU A 201 35.31 18.17 -8.87
N LYS A 202 34.50 17.45 -9.66
CA LYS A 202 33.11 17.81 -9.89
C LYS A 202 32.45 17.88 -8.51
N GLU A 203 31.78 19.00 -8.24
CA GLU A 203 30.98 19.19 -7.02
C GLU A 203 30.27 17.88 -6.65
N PRO A 204 30.37 17.43 -5.38
CA PRO A 204 29.82 16.15 -4.99
C PRO A 204 28.33 16.17 -5.29
N THR A 205 27.91 15.24 -6.13
CA THR A 205 26.49 15.10 -6.47
C THR A 205 25.71 14.88 -5.17
N PHE A 206 24.45 15.32 -5.07
CA PHE A 206 23.64 15.15 -3.85
C PHE A 206 23.65 13.70 -3.27
N TYR A 207 23.78 12.69 -4.12
CA TYR A 207 23.95 11.30 -3.67
C TYR A 207 25.27 11.08 -2.89
N HIS A 208 26.36 11.69 -3.35
CA HIS A 208 27.67 11.62 -2.72
C HIS A 208 27.69 12.38 -1.40
N THR A 209 27.06 13.56 -1.32
CA THR A 209 26.96 14.32 -0.06
C THR A 209 26.17 13.55 1.00
N VAL A 210 24.98 13.03 0.66
CA VAL A 210 24.18 12.21 1.59
C VAL A 210 24.93 10.95 2.02
N LYS A 211 25.64 10.29 1.09
CA LYS A 211 26.47 9.12 1.43
C LYS A 211 27.59 9.50 2.38
N GLN A 212 28.26 10.64 2.15
CA GLN A 212 29.33 11.13 3.00
C GLN A 212 28.80 11.48 4.39
N GLU A 213 27.71 12.22 4.51
CA GLU A 213 27.06 12.52 5.80
C GLU A 213 26.66 11.24 6.56
N MET A 214 26.10 10.24 5.86
CA MET A 214 25.77 8.96 6.49
C MET A 214 27.03 8.23 7.00
N MET A 215 28.12 8.25 6.23
CA MET A 215 29.39 7.65 6.64
C MET A 215 30.03 8.39 7.80
N GLU A 216 30.00 9.73 7.81
CA GLU A 216 30.49 10.58 8.88
C GLU A 216 29.72 10.34 10.17
N LYS A 217 28.39 10.30 10.12
CA LYS A 217 27.53 9.95 11.26
C LYS A 217 27.84 8.56 11.80
N LEU A 218 28.00 7.56 10.94
CA LEU A 218 28.39 6.20 11.34
C LEU A 218 29.78 6.17 11.98
N ALA A 219 30.74 6.89 11.41
CA ALA A 219 32.10 6.99 11.92
C ALA A 219 32.15 7.69 13.28
N HIS A 220 31.40 8.78 13.44
CA HIS A 220 31.26 9.51 14.70
C HIS A 220 30.58 8.66 15.78
N THR A 221 29.49 7.97 15.44
CA THR A 221 28.81 7.06 16.37
C THR A 221 29.76 5.94 16.81
N ARG A 222 30.52 5.37 15.87
CA ARG A 222 31.48 4.30 16.16
C ARG A 222 32.63 4.78 17.04
N SER A 223 33.20 5.95 16.77
CA SER A 223 34.29 6.51 17.57
C SER A 223 33.83 6.85 19.00
N ALA A 224 32.62 7.40 19.15
CA ALA A 224 32.00 7.65 20.46
C ALA A 224 31.81 6.35 21.26
N LEU A 225 31.30 5.29 20.63
CA LEU A 225 31.11 3.99 21.29
C LEU A 225 32.44 3.27 21.61
N ASP A 226 33.45 3.42 20.75
CA ASP A 226 34.79 2.84 20.97
C ASP A 226 35.55 3.52 22.12
N ALA A 227 35.19 4.76 22.48
CA ALA A 227 35.73 5.47 23.64
C ALA A 227 35.17 4.97 24.99
N LEU A 228 33.99 4.35 25.00
CA LEU A 228 33.33 3.85 26.22
C LEU A 228 33.95 2.54 26.72
N ASP A 229 33.76 2.24 28.01
CA ASP A 229 34.18 0.98 28.63
C ASP A 229 33.48 -0.23 27.96
N PRO A 230 34.12 -1.41 27.81
CA PRO A 230 33.52 -2.55 27.14
C PRO A 230 32.19 -3.02 27.73
N VAL A 231 31.97 -2.90 29.05
CA VAL A 231 30.71 -3.31 29.69
C VAL A 231 29.59 -2.34 29.31
N GLN A 232 29.86 -1.04 29.39
CA GLN A 232 28.93 0.02 29.01
C GLN A 232 28.62 -0.01 27.50
N ARG A 233 29.64 -0.32 26.68
CA ARG A 233 29.49 -0.47 25.23
C ARG A 233 28.53 -1.59 24.87
N VAL A 234 28.67 -2.77 25.48
CA VAL A 234 27.76 -3.90 25.24
C VAL A 234 26.35 -3.58 25.71
N ALA A 235 26.18 -2.84 26.81
CA ALA A 235 24.86 -2.45 27.29
C ALA A 235 24.12 -1.45 26.36
N LEU A 236 24.86 -0.55 25.70
CA LEU A 236 24.28 0.48 24.81
C LEU A 236 24.15 0.00 23.35
N GLU A 237 25.24 -0.53 22.78
CA GLU A 237 25.31 -0.96 21.38
C GLU A 237 24.76 -2.38 21.18
N GLY A 238 24.85 -3.23 22.22
CA GLY A 238 24.66 -4.67 22.09
C GLY A 238 25.90 -5.37 21.52
N PHE A 239 25.68 -6.53 20.91
CA PHE A 239 26.75 -7.32 20.29
C PHE A 239 26.96 -6.91 18.83
N ARG A 240 28.20 -6.58 18.46
CA ARG A 240 28.57 -6.19 17.10
C ARG A 240 28.44 -7.34 16.08
N PRO A 241 28.06 -7.04 14.83
CA PRO A 241 28.04 -8.04 13.77
C PRO A 241 29.43 -8.66 13.57
N GLY A 242 29.49 -9.98 13.42
CA GLY A 242 30.74 -10.76 13.31
C GLY A 242 31.27 -11.33 14.62
N THR A 243 30.68 -10.97 15.77
CA THR A 243 31.04 -11.56 17.06
C THR A 243 30.44 -12.95 17.21
N TYR A 244 31.25 -13.95 17.58
CA TYR A 244 30.75 -15.29 17.90
C TYR A 244 30.09 -15.28 19.29
N ILE A 245 28.80 -15.66 19.34
CA ILE A 245 28.00 -15.63 20.57
C ILE A 245 27.48 -17.03 20.92
N ARG A 246 27.31 -17.28 22.22
CA ARG A 246 26.58 -18.44 22.74
C ARG A 246 25.22 -17.97 23.25
N MET A 247 24.15 -18.43 22.62
CA MET A 247 22.79 -18.12 23.02
C MET A 247 22.17 -19.30 23.77
N ARG A 248 21.53 -19.02 24.92
CA ARG A 248 20.70 -20.00 25.65
C ARG A 248 19.24 -19.59 25.52
N LEU A 249 18.46 -20.40 24.82
CA LEU A 249 17.01 -20.21 24.71
C LEU A 249 16.31 -21.05 25.78
N SER A 250 15.28 -20.50 26.40
CA SER A 250 14.41 -21.22 27.35
C SER A 250 13.02 -21.42 26.73
N GLY A 251 12.34 -22.52 27.07
CA GLY A 251 11.01 -22.83 26.52
C GLY A 251 11.01 -23.34 25.07
N VAL A 252 12.08 -23.99 24.63
CA VAL A 252 12.14 -24.62 23.29
C VAL A 252 11.34 -25.93 23.31
N PRO A 253 10.44 -26.18 22.35
CA PRO A 253 9.69 -27.43 22.26
C PRO A 253 10.62 -28.65 22.11
N ALA A 254 10.29 -29.74 22.79
CA ALA A 254 11.12 -30.95 22.81
C ALA A 254 11.26 -31.57 21.42
N GLU A 255 10.21 -31.48 20.60
CA GLU A 255 10.14 -31.99 19.24
C GLU A 255 11.22 -31.37 18.34
N MET A 256 11.58 -30.09 18.58
CA MET A 256 12.64 -29.43 17.83
C MET A 256 14.02 -30.03 18.14
N VAL A 257 14.23 -30.51 19.36
CA VAL A 257 15.50 -31.12 19.79
C VAL A 257 15.60 -32.56 19.31
N GLU A 258 14.50 -33.32 19.42
CA GLU A 258 14.42 -34.70 18.97
C GLU A 258 14.54 -34.83 17.45
N GLU A 259 13.92 -33.91 16.72
CA GLU A 259 13.88 -33.90 15.25
C GLU A 259 14.87 -32.92 14.62
N PHE A 260 15.91 -32.53 15.37
CA PHE A 260 16.94 -31.64 14.87
C PHE A 260 17.78 -32.31 13.77
N ASP A 261 17.78 -31.69 12.59
CA ASP A 261 18.57 -32.13 11.43
C ASP A 261 19.65 -31.10 11.12
N SER A 262 20.91 -31.54 11.07
CA SER A 262 22.06 -30.70 10.78
C SER A 262 22.08 -30.15 9.35
N GLU A 263 21.37 -30.79 8.41
CA GLU A 263 21.28 -30.31 7.01
C GLU A 263 20.42 -29.04 6.91
N ARG A 264 19.61 -28.74 7.93
CA ARG A 264 18.70 -27.59 7.95
C ARG A 264 19.28 -26.46 8.78
N PRO A 265 19.61 -25.31 8.18
CA PRO A 265 20.16 -24.20 8.93
C PRO A 265 19.12 -23.62 9.88
N LEU A 266 19.53 -23.37 11.12
CA LEU A 266 18.78 -22.57 12.08
C LEU A 266 19.09 -21.09 11.85
N LEU A 267 18.04 -20.33 11.54
CA LEU A 267 18.12 -18.89 11.36
C LEU A 267 17.44 -18.20 12.55
N VAL A 268 18.20 -17.39 13.27
CA VAL A 268 17.69 -16.57 14.39
C VAL A 268 17.67 -15.12 13.94
N GLY A 269 16.50 -14.48 14.03
CA GLY A 269 16.30 -13.09 13.66
C GLY A 269 15.76 -12.28 14.84
N GLY A 270 16.26 -11.06 15.00
CA GLY A 270 15.68 -10.09 15.94
C GLY A 270 14.34 -9.56 15.41
N MET A 271 13.31 -9.59 16.25
CA MET A 271 11.99 -9.03 15.93
C MET A 271 11.97 -7.54 16.24
N GLY A 272 11.42 -6.72 15.33
CA GLY A 272 11.25 -5.28 15.55
C GLY A 272 10.14 -4.96 16.57
N PRO A 273 10.13 -3.73 17.12
CA PRO A 273 9.06 -3.29 18.00
C PRO A 273 7.72 -3.27 17.24
N GLY A 274 6.75 -4.04 17.73
CA GLY A 274 5.41 -4.16 17.13
C GLY A 274 5.22 -5.31 16.14
N GLU A 275 6.29 -5.99 15.70
CA GLU A 275 6.16 -7.17 14.81
C GLU A 275 5.59 -8.41 15.51
N ASP A 276 5.56 -8.39 16.84
CA ASP A 276 4.97 -9.46 17.64
C ASP A 276 3.44 -9.38 17.72
N LYS A 277 2.87 -8.20 17.48
CA LYS A 277 1.42 -8.00 17.53
C LYS A 277 0.75 -8.64 16.31
N LEU A 278 -0.42 -9.22 16.53
CA LEU A 278 -1.29 -9.71 15.46
C LEU A 278 -2.26 -8.61 15.01
N GLY A 279 -2.50 -8.52 13.70
CA GLY A 279 -3.41 -7.53 13.12
C GLY A 279 -3.75 -7.84 11.67
N PHE A 280 -4.59 -6.99 11.05
CA PHE A 280 -4.77 -7.06 9.60
C PHE A 280 -3.69 -6.26 8.89
N MET A 281 -3.15 -6.86 7.85
CA MET A 281 -2.23 -6.23 6.92
C MET A 281 -2.91 -6.05 5.56
N ARG A 282 -2.80 -4.84 5.02
CA ARG A 282 -3.17 -4.52 3.65
C ARG A 282 -1.95 -4.72 2.76
N LEU A 283 -2.09 -5.61 1.79
CA LEU A 283 -1.02 -6.03 0.89
C LEU A 283 -1.34 -5.56 -0.53
N ARG A 284 -0.34 -5.08 -1.24
CA ARG A 284 -0.39 -4.95 -2.70
C ARG A 284 0.13 -6.24 -3.30
N PHE A 285 -0.78 -7.14 -3.67
CA PHE A 285 -0.50 -8.52 -4.03
C PHE A 285 -0.76 -8.79 -5.51
N LYS A 286 0.12 -9.56 -6.16
CA LYS A 286 0.00 -9.95 -7.56
C LYS A 286 0.28 -11.45 -7.69
N LYS A 287 -0.54 -12.11 -8.51
CA LYS A 287 -0.28 -13.50 -8.92
C LYS A 287 1.07 -13.56 -9.65
N HIS A 288 1.88 -14.57 -9.34
CA HIS A 288 3.15 -14.75 -10.00
C HIS A 288 2.94 -15.11 -11.49
N ARG A 289 3.81 -14.60 -12.38
CA ARG A 289 3.68 -14.78 -13.84
C ARG A 289 3.67 -16.26 -14.25
N TRP A 290 4.50 -17.07 -13.60
CA TRP A 290 4.64 -18.50 -13.90
C TRP A 290 3.72 -19.40 -13.08
N ALA A 291 2.93 -18.84 -12.16
CA ALA A 291 1.92 -19.63 -11.46
C ALA A 291 0.79 -19.97 -12.44
N PRO A 292 0.43 -21.26 -12.63
CA PRO A 292 -0.59 -21.62 -13.60
C PRO A 292 -1.99 -21.16 -13.15
N ARG A 293 -2.32 -21.34 -11.87
CA ARG A 293 -3.68 -21.14 -11.33
C ARG A 293 -3.86 -19.75 -10.73
N VAL A 294 -5.06 -19.18 -10.88
CA VAL A 294 -5.46 -17.96 -10.17
C VAL A 294 -5.82 -18.27 -8.72
N LEU A 295 -5.56 -17.33 -7.83
CA LEU A 295 -5.80 -17.51 -6.40
C LEU A 295 -7.20 -17.05 -6.04
N LYS A 296 -7.91 -17.89 -5.30
CA LYS A 296 -9.28 -17.62 -4.86
C LYS A 296 -9.25 -16.92 -3.50
N THR A 297 -10.19 -16.02 -3.28
CA THR A 297 -10.36 -15.37 -1.98
C THR A 297 -10.83 -16.36 -0.91
N ARG A 298 -10.32 -16.21 0.33
CA ARG A 298 -10.55 -17.11 1.46
C ARG A 298 -10.12 -18.55 1.19
N ASP A 299 -9.08 -18.70 0.36
CA ASP A 299 -8.37 -19.96 0.17
C ASP A 299 -7.03 -19.85 0.92
N PRO A 300 -6.59 -20.88 1.66
CA PRO A 300 -5.39 -20.78 2.47
C PRO A 300 -4.15 -20.50 1.62
N LEU A 301 -3.36 -19.54 2.07
CA LEU A 301 -2.09 -19.19 1.46
C LEU A 301 -1.04 -19.04 2.57
N VAL A 302 0.10 -19.69 2.39
CA VAL A 302 1.26 -19.50 3.25
C VAL A 302 1.98 -18.25 2.81
N PHE A 303 2.01 -17.27 3.70
CA PHE A 303 2.76 -16.05 3.56
C PHE A 303 4.13 -16.20 4.19
N SER A 304 5.17 -15.83 3.44
CA SER A 304 6.49 -15.57 3.98
C SER A 304 6.65 -14.05 4.05
N VAL A 305 6.68 -13.50 5.27
CA VAL A 305 6.83 -12.07 5.52
C VAL A 305 7.87 -11.88 6.61
N GLY A 306 8.94 -11.14 6.31
CA GLY A 306 10.10 -11.05 7.21
C GLY A 306 10.63 -12.43 7.59
N TRP A 307 10.76 -12.69 8.89
CA TRP A 307 11.21 -13.98 9.45
C TRP A 307 10.11 -15.03 9.56
N ARG A 308 8.84 -14.62 9.49
CA ARG A 308 7.70 -15.50 9.82
C ARG A 308 7.10 -16.10 8.56
N ARG A 309 6.88 -17.42 8.62
CA ARG A 309 6.07 -18.16 7.65
C ARG A 309 4.80 -18.59 8.33
N PHE A 310 3.65 -18.17 7.81
CA PHE A 310 2.36 -18.51 8.39
C PHE A 310 1.30 -18.65 7.31
N GLN A 311 0.35 -19.54 7.54
CA GLN A 311 -0.82 -19.73 6.70
C GLN A 311 -1.93 -18.79 7.16
N SER A 312 -2.52 -18.03 6.24
CA SER A 312 -3.71 -17.22 6.51
C SER A 312 -4.68 -17.27 5.33
N LEU A 313 -5.86 -16.67 5.51
CA LEU A 313 -6.94 -16.63 4.53
C LEU A 313 -7.08 -15.22 3.91
N PRO A 314 -6.36 -14.90 2.82
CA PRO A 314 -6.41 -13.58 2.24
C PRO A 314 -7.77 -13.29 1.59
N THR A 315 -8.23 -12.06 1.80
CA THR A 315 -9.38 -11.49 1.08
C THR A 315 -8.89 -10.51 0.03
N TYR A 316 -9.12 -10.84 -1.25
CA TYR A 316 -8.70 -9.99 -2.37
C TYR A 316 -9.74 -8.91 -2.66
N ALA A 317 -9.28 -7.72 -2.99
CA ALA A 317 -10.07 -6.55 -3.29
C ALA A 317 -9.38 -5.65 -4.33
N ILE A 318 -10.15 -4.79 -4.98
CA ILE A 318 -9.66 -3.68 -5.79
C ILE A 318 -10.24 -2.39 -5.23
N GLU A 319 -9.43 -1.34 -5.20
CA GLU A 319 -9.90 0.00 -4.89
C GLU A 319 -10.64 0.58 -6.10
N ASP A 320 -11.93 0.84 -5.96
CA ASP A 320 -12.72 1.57 -6.97
C ASP A 320 -12.36 3.08 -6.92
N HIS A 321 -12.73 3.86 -7.95
CA HIS A 321 -12.51 5.33 -8.00
C HIS A 321 -12.99 6.10 -6.76
N ASN A 322 -13.96 5.56 -6.01
CA ASN A 322 -14.50 6.15 -4.79
C ASN A 322 -13.71 5.74 -3.53
N ARG A 323 -12.47 5.23 -3.67
CA ARG A 323 -11.62 4.65 -2.60
C ARG A 323 -12.24 3.49 -1.81
N ARG A 324 -13.35 2.94 -2.32
CA ARG A 324 -14.01 1.77 -1.73
C ARG A 324 -13.26 0.50 -2.13
N LEU A 325 -12.95 -0.33 -1.14
CA LEU A 325 -12.39 -1.66 -1.36
C LEU A 325 -13.49 -2.64 -1.78
N ARG A 326 -13.56 -2.92 -3.08
CA ARG A 326 -14.48 -3.91 -3.64
C ARG A 326 -13.84 -5.29 -3.64
N MET A 327 -14.46 -6.22 -2.92
CA MET A 327 -14.06 -7.62 -2.87
C MET A 327 -14.04 -8.26 -4.26
N LEU A 328 -12.98 -9.00 -4.56
CA LEU A 328 -12.86 -9.88 -5.70
C LEU A 328 -13.10 -11.33 -5.28
N LYS A 329 -13.48 -12.17 -6.26
CA LYS A 329 -13.56 -13.63 -6.05
C LYS A 329 -12.20 -14.30 -6.27
N TYR A 330 -11.42 -13.77 -7.21
CA TYR A 330 -10.14 -14.28 -7.65
C TYR A 330 -9.16 -13.12 -7.85
N THR A 331 -7.87 -13.40 -7.74
CA THR A 331 -6.81 -12.47 -8.16
C THR A 331 -6.87 -12.26 -9.68
N PRO A 332 -6.74 -11.02 -10.18
CA PRO A 332 -6.56 -10.79 -11.62
C PRO A 332 -5.22 -11.40 -12.08
N GLU A 333 -5.16 -11.87 -13.33
CA GLU A 333 -4.01 -12.67 -13.82
C GLU A 333 -2.70 -11.87 -13.91
N HIS A 334 -2.77 -10.61 -14.35
CA HIS A 334 -1.57 -9.80 -14.64
C HIS A 334 -1.57 -8.44 -13.94
N MET A 335 -2.47 -8.23 -12.98
CA MET A 335 -2.66 -6.96 -12.28
C MET A 335 -2.37 -7.12 -10.78
N HIS A 336 -1.94 -6.02 -10.14
CA HIS A 336 -1.89 -5.96 -8.68
C HIS A 336 -3.30 -5.77 -8.11
N CYS A 337 -3.62 -6.53 -7.07
CA CYS A 337 -4.82 -6.37 -6.28
C CYS A 337 -4.45 -6.06 -4.84
N VAL A 338 -5.39 -5.51 -4.09
CA VAL A 338 -5.26 -5.36 -2.65
C VAL A 338 -5.62 -6.71 -2.03
N ALA A 339 -4.79 -7.25 -1.15
CA ALA A 339 -5.14 -8.41 -0.34
C ALA A 339 -5.14 -7.98 1.13
N VAL A 340 -6.17 -8.36 1.87
CA VAL A 340 -6.22 -8.18 3.32
C VAL A 340 -6.05 -9.54 3.96
N ALA A 341 -5.01 -9.68 4.77
CA ALA A 341 -4.69 -10.90 5.49
C ALA A 341 -4.55 -10.61 6.99
N TRP A 342 -4.92 -11.57 7.84
CA TRP A 342 -4.67 -11.53 9.27
C TRP A 342 -3.35 -12.25 9.57
N GLY A 343 -2.50 -11.66 10.41
CA GLY A 343 -1.20 -12.24 10.75
C GLY A 343 -0.33 -11.35 11.63
N PRO A 344 0.91 -11.75 11.91
CA PRO A 344 1.89 -10.90 12.59
C PRO A 344 2.15 -9.64 11.78
N LEU A 345 2.13 -8.48 12.43
CA LEU A 345 2.36 -7.20 11.79
C LEU A 345 3.80 -7.11 11.29
N CYS A 346 3.99 -6.52 10.11
CA CYS A 346 5.31 -6.27 9.55
C CYS A 346 5.38 -4.83 9.05
N PRO A 347 6.52 -4.14 9.13
CA PRO A 347 6.65 -2.77 8.65
C PRO A 347 6.15 -2.61 7.21
N PRO A 348 5.53 -1.46 6.86
CA PRO A 348 5.12 -1.20 5.50
C PRO A 348 6.34 -1.21 4.57
N ASN A 349 6.10 -1.48 3.28
CA ASN A 349 7.09 -1.71 2.25
C ASN A 349 7.92 -3.00 2.39
N THR A 350 7.58 -3.90 3.32
CA THR A 350 8.17 -5.24 3.40
C THR A 350 7.65 -6.14 2.27
N GLY A 351 8.55 -6.86 1.59
CA GLY A 351 8.22 -7.82 0.54
C GLY A 351 7.56 -9.09 1.08
N ILE A 352 6.66 -9.66 0.29
CA ILE A 352 5.85 -10.84 0.65
C ILE A 352 5.90 -11.86 -0.47
N LEU A 353 6.02 -13.13 -0.08
CA LEU A 353 5.82 -14.28 -0.95
C LEU A 353 4.60 -15.08 -0.49
N GLY A 354 3.77 -15.48 -1.45
CA GLY A 354 2.61 -16.34 -1.22
C GLY A 354 2.80 -17.71 -1.86
N ILE A 355 2.65 -18.77 -1.06
CA ILE A 355 2.82 -20.17 -1.47
C ILE A 355 1.56 -20.95 -1.08
N GLN A 356 0.94 -21.68 -2.02
CA GLN A 356 -0.21 -22.53 -1.69
C GLN A 356 0.20 -23.85 -1.04
N ASN A 357 1.17 -24.55 -1.62
CA ASN A 357 1.59 -25.87 -1.15
C ASN A 357 3.11 -25.90 -0.92
N LEU A 358 3.53 -26.42 0.23
CA LEU A 358 4.93 -26.52 0.65
C LEU A 358 5.58 -27.84 0.24
N SER A 359 4.82 -28.81 -0.29
CA SER A 359 5.32 -30.12 -0.68
C SER A 359 6.38 -30.06 -1.79
N SER A 360 7.36 -30.95 -1.68
CA SER A 360 8.44 -31.15 -2.65
C SER A 360 8.00 -31.92 -3.90
N ASP A 361 6.88 -32.64 -3.84
CA ASP A 361 6.44 -33.57 -4.88
C ASP A 361 5.76 -32.89 -6.09
N LEU A 362 5.75 -31.55 -6.13
CA LEU A 362 5.09 -30.77 -7.18
C LEU A 362 6.03 -30.51 -8.36
N GLN A 363 5.62 -30.94 -9.56
CA GLN A 363 6.31 -30.62 -10.82
C GLN A 363 6.12 -29.16 -11.27
N ASN A 364 5.12 -28.45 -10.73
CA ASN A 364 4.76 -27.09 -11.13
C ASN A 364 5.43 -26.00 -10.29
N TRP A 365 5.47 -24.78 -10.83
CA TRP A 365 5.95 -23.60 -10.12
C TRP A 365 5.23 -23.37 -8.78
N ARG A 366 6.00 -23.34 -7.68
CA ARG A 366 5.47 -23.33 -6.30
C ARG A 366 5.02 -21.94 -5.82
N ILE A 367 5.74 -20.89 -6.19
CA ILE A 367 5.46 -19.52 -5.73
C ILE A 367 4.22 -19.01 -6.46
N SER A 368 3.15 -18.81 -5.70
CA SER A 368 1.84 -18.50 -6.26
C SER A 368 1.63 -17.01 -6.50
N GLY A 369 2.22 -16.16 -5.65
CA GLY A 369 2.14 -14.71 -5.79
C GLY A 369 3.21 -13.98 -5.01
N THR A 370 3.40 -12.72 -5.40
CA THR A 370 4.34 -11.79 -4.77
C THR A 370 3.59 -10.53 -4.37
N GLY A 371 4.05 -9.85 -3.33
CA GLY A 371 3.42 -8.63 -2.88
C GLY A 371 4.29 -7.80 -1.97
N VAL A 372 3.73 -6.68 -1.52
CA VAL A 372 4.38 -5.77 -0.57
C VAL A 372 3.34 -5.34 0.47
N VAL A 373 3.73 -5.27 1.74
CA VAL A 373 2.88 -4.70 2.80
C VAL A 373 2.72 -3.20 2.55
N THR A 374 1.49 -2.69 2.54
CA THR A 374 1.22 -1.25 2.33
C THR A 374 0.80 -0.57 3.62
N GLU A 375 -0.13 -1.15 4.38
CA GLU A 375 -0.71 -0.51 5.55
C GLU A 375 -1.10 -1.56 6.59
N LEU A 376 -1.03 -1.17 7.87
CA LEU A 376 -1.39 -1.98 9.03
C LEU A 376 -2.62 -1.37 9.70
N LYS A 377 -3.67 -2.15 9.94
CA LYS A 377 -4.84 -1.71 10.73
C LYS A 377 -5.40 -2.83 11.58
N ALA A 378 -6.11 -2.45 12.65
CA ALA A 378 -6.86 -3.38 13.47
C ALA A 378 -8.06 -3.97 12.73
N ASP A 379 -8.69 -3.24 11.80
CA ASP A 379 -9.82 -3.69 10.97
C ASP A 379 -9.83 -2.99 9.60
N PHE A 380 -10.36 -3.67 8.57
CA PHE A 380 -10.57 -3.11 7.22
C PHE A 380 -12.01 -3.32 6.75
N GLN A 381 -12.61 -2.28 6.18
CA GLN A 381 -13.94 -2.35 5.57
C GLN A 381 -13.84 -2.79 4.11
N VAL A 382 -13.90 -4.10 3.87
CA VAL A 382 -14.02 -4.66 2.51
C VAL A 382 -15.49 -4.85 2.17
N MET A 383 -15.93 -4.35 1.03
CA MET A 383 -17.33 -4.41 0.59
C MET A 383 -17.50 -5.33 -0.61
N LYS A 384 -18.55 -6.15 -0.60
CA LYS A 384 -18.98 -6.95 -1.74
C LYS A 384 -20.18 -6.30 -2.39
N LYS A 385 -20.15 -6.24 -3.72
CA LYS A 385 -21.29 -5.75 -4.50
C LYS A 385 -22.40 -6.80 -4.48
N LEU A 386 -23.58 -6.40 -4.01
CA LEU A 386 -24.80 -7.17 -4.09
C LEU A 386 -25.74 -6.50 -5.11
N LYS A 387 -26.37 -7.30 -5.98
CA LYS A 387 -27.42 -6.80 -6.86
C LYS A 387 -28.72 -7.44 -6.41
N LEU A 388 -29.69 -6.61 -6.00
CA LEU A 388 -31.07 -7.06 -5.83
C LEU A 388 -31.72 -6.96 -7.20
N VAL A 389 -32.33 -8.04 -7.66
CA VAL A 389 -32.88 -8.16 -9.02
C VAL A 389 -34.40 -8.23 -8.91
N GLY A 390 -35.11 -7.53 -9.79
CA GLY A 390 -36.56 -7.56 -9.89
C GLY A 390 -37.03 -7.46 -11.34
N HIS A 391 -38.29 -7.82 -11.55
CA HIS A 391 -38.93 -7.87 -12.86
C HIS A 391 -40.13 -6.93 -12.91
N PRO A 392 -40.37 -6.26 -14.05
CA PRO A 392 -41.54 -5.40 -14.19
C PRO A 392 -42.81 -6.24 -14.26
N PHE A 393 -43.73 -6.00 -13.33
CA PHE A 393 -45.07 -6.60 -13.31
C PHE A 393 -46.02 -5.84 -14.25
N LYS A 394 -46.06 -4.51 -14.13
CA LYS A 394 -46.94 -3.64 -14.96
C LYS A 394 -46.20 -2.37 -15.36
N VAL A 395 -46.18 -2.10 -16.67
CA VAL A 395 -45.41 -0.98 -17.24
C VAL A 395 -46.33 0.08 -17.82
N HIS A 396 -46.19 1.31 -17.33
CA HIS A 396 -46.80 2.50 -17.90
C HIS A 396 -45.77 3.26 -18.76
N LYS A 397 -45.95 4.57 -18.99
CA LYS A 397 -45.02 5.34 -19.82
C LYS A 397 -43.66 5.49 -19.14
N ASN A 398 -43.62 6.16 -17.98
CA ASN A 398 -42.38 6.37 -17.21
C ASN A 398 -42.46 5.72 -15.82
N THR A 399 -43.58 5.12 -15.46
CA THR A 399 -43.76 4.40 -14.20
C THR A 399 -43.87 2.91 -14.46
N ALA A 400 -43.33 2.11 -13.55
CA ALA A 400 -43.49 0.66 -13.58
C ALA A 400 -43.70 0.14 -12.16
N PHE A 401 -44.48 -0.92 -12.05
CA PHE A 401 -44.61 -1.74 -10.85
C PHE A 401 -43.65 -2.93 -10.99
N ILE A 402 -42.86 -3.18 -9.96
CA ILE A 402 -41.77 -4.15 -9.98
C ILE A 402 -41.99 -5.15 -8.86
N SER A 403 -41.84 -6.44 -9.18
CA SER A 403 -41.98 -7.55 -8.25
C SER A 403 -40.70 -8.40 -8.20
N GLY A 404 -40.57 -9.22 -7.15
CA GLY A 404 -39.48 -10.18 -7.01
C GLY A 404 -38.13 -9.62 -6.57
N MET A 405 -38.05 -8.32 -6.25
CA MET A 405 -36.83 -7.70 -5.71
C MET A 405 -36.77 -7.71 -4.18
N PHE A 406 -37.92 -7.58 -3.55
CA PHE A 406 -38.13 -7.55 -2.11
C PHE A 406 -39.24 -8.55 -1.77
N ASN A 407 -39.22 -9.06 -0.55
CA ASN A 407 -40.26 -9.98 -0.08
C ASN A 407 -41.38 -9.24 0.66
N SER A 408 -41.06 -8.11 1.30
CA SER A 408 -42.00 -7.37 2.15
C SER A 408 -42.05 -5.88 1.83
N SER A 409 -43.22 -5.27 2.01
CA SER A 409 -43.39 -3.81 1.97
C SER A 409 -42.47 -3.03 2.91
N LEU A 410 -42.08 -3.60 4.05
CA LEU A 410 -41.13 -2.97 5.00
C LEU A 410 -39.72 -2.82 4.40
N GLU A 411 -39.27 -3.82 3.65
CA GLU A 411 -38.00 -3.76 2.94
C GLU A 411 -38.05 -2.67 1.86
N VAL A 412 -39.15 -2.59 1.11
CA VAL A 412 -39.35 -1.53 0.11
C VAL A 412 -39.29 -0.15 0.75
N SER A 413 -39.94 0.06 1.90
CA SER A 413 -39.89 1.34 2.61
C SER A 413 -38.48 1.72 3.05
N LYS A 414 -37.65 0.74 3.43
CA LYS A 414 -36.22 0.97 3.73
C LYS A 414 -35.42 1.42 2.50
N PHE A 415 -35.81 0.98 1.31
CA PHE A 415 -35.18 1.33 0.03
C PHE A 415 -35.97 2.39 -0.77
N GLU A 416 -36.89 3.12 -0.13
CA GLU A 416 -37.61 4.21 -0.79
C GLU A 416 -36.63 5.32 -1.19
N GLY A 417 -36.78 5.85 -2.41
CA GLY A 417 -35.85 6.84 -2.98
C GLY A 417 -34.54 6.25 -3.51
N ALA A 418 -34.29 4.95 -3.37
CA ALA A 418 -33.08 4.33 -3.91
C ALA A 418 -33.03 4.39 -5.44
N SER A 419 -31.82 4.54 -5.98
CA SER A 419 -31.60 4.51 -7.43
C SER A 419 -31.51 3.08 -7.96
N VAL A 420 -32.33 2.80 -8.98
CA VAL A 420 -32.37 1.52 -9.70
C VAL A 420 -31.95 1.72 -11.15
N LYS A 421 -31.44 0.66 -11.77
CA LYS A 421 -31.05 0.68 -13.18
C LYS A 421 -31.49 -0.60 -13.86
N THR A 422 -31.88 -0.50 -15.13
CA THR A 422 -32.19 -1.68 -15.94
C THR A 422 -30.95 -2.18 -16.68
N VAL A 423 -30.97 -3.42 -17.16
CA VAL A 423 -29.90 -3.97 -18.02
C VAL A 423 -29.77 -3.15 -19.31
N SER A 424 -30.88 -2.60 -19.83
CA SER A 424 -30.92 -1.70 -20.98
C SER A 424 -30.30 -0.32 -20.72
N GLY A 425 -29.99 0.01 -19.47
CA GLY A 425 -29.28 1.23 -19.09
C GLY A 425 -30.16 2.37 -18.59
N ILE A 426 -31.48 2.20 -18.58
CA ILE A 426 -32.46 3.21 -18.13
C ILE A 426 -32.35 3.38 -16.62
N ARG A 427 -32.20 4.62 -16.15
CA ARG A 427 -32.15 4.92 -14.70
C ARG A 427 -33.56 5.13 -14.17
N GLY A 428 -33.75 4.78 -12.90
CA GLY A 428 -34.99 5.01 -12.19
C GLY A 428 -34.82 5.15 -10.69
N THR A 429 -35.92 5.45 -10.01
CA THR A 429 -36.00 5.64 -8.57
C THR A 429 -37.19 4.90 -8.00
N ILE A 430 -36.99 4.25 -6.86
CA ILE A 430 -38.05 3.60 -6.09
C ILE A 430 -38.91 4.70 -5.45
N LYS A 431 -40.23 4.64 -5.66
CA LYS A 431 -41.16 5.67 -5.17
C LYS A 431 -41.94 5.25 -3.95
N LYS A 432 -42.69 4.15 -3.98
CA LYS A 432 -43.51 3.74 -2.83
C LYS A 432 -43.82 2.26 -2.91
N ALA A 433 -43.90 1.61 -1.76
CA ALA A 433 -44.47 0.27 -1.64
C ALA A 433 -45.94 0.26 -2.07
N VAL A 434 -46.34 -0.78 -2.77
CA VAL A 434 -47.74 -1.03 -3.12
C VAL A 434 -48.35 -1.83 -1.96
N ARG A 435 -49.55 -1.44 -1.52
CA ARG A 435 -50.29 -2.23 -0.53
C ARG A 435 -50.85 -3.48 -1.19
N GLU A 436 -50.84 -4.59 -0.46
CA GLU A 436 -51.44 -5.85 -0.89
C GLU A 436 -52.88 -5.63 -1.37
N GLY A 437 -53.26 -6.30 -2.47
CA GLY A 437 -54.61 -6.24 -3.04
C GLY A 437 -54.99 -4.94 -3.76
N SER A 438 -54.22 -3.85 -3.65
CA SER A 438 -54.57 -2.56 -4.27
C SER A 438 -54.43 -2.52 -5.80
N SER A 439 -53.61 -3.40 -6.36
CA SER A 439 -53.51 -3.63 -7.81
C SER A 439 -53.63 -5.12 -8.07
N GLN A 440 -54.62 -5.51 -8.88
CA GLN A 440 -54.97 -6.89 -9.24
C GLN A 440 -53.73 -7.81 -9.32
N GLY A 441 -53.59 -8.70 -8.33
CA GLY A 441 -52.55 -9.74 -8.30
C GLY A 441 -51.14 -9.30 -7.92
N ALA A 442 -50.94 -8.15 -7.28
CA ALA A 442 -49.61 -7.74 -6.83
C ALA A 442 -49.13 -8.58 -5.63
N PRO A 443 -48.00 -9.31 -5.76
CA PRO A 443 -47.39 -10.03 -4.65
C PRO A 443 -46.78 -9.05 -3.62
N ASP A 444 -46.58 -9.50 -2.38
CA ASP A 444 -45.90 -8.70 -1.36
C ASP A 444 -44.47 -8.34 -1.81
N GLY A 445 -43.98 -7.18 -1.35
CA GLY A 445 -42.72 -6.59 -1.80
C GLY A 445 -42.80 -5.89 -3.17
N THR A 446 -43.97 -5.79 -3.78
CA THR A 446 -44.17 -5.01 -5.01
C THR A 446 -44.08 -3.51 -4.74
N PHE A 447 -43.38 -2.78 -5.61
CA PHE A 447 -43.21 -1.34 -5.47
C PHE A 447 -43.40 -0.60 -6.78
N ARG A 448 -43.79 0.69 -6.65
CA ARG A 448 -43.85 1.62 -7.77
C ARG A 448 -42.49 2.29 -7.94
N ALA A 449 -41.98 2.30 -9.17
CA ALA A 449 -40.78 3.04 -9.53
C ALA A 449 -41.02 3.94 -10.75
N THR A 450 -40.25 5.03 -10.82
CA THR A 450 -40.21 5.97 -11.94
C THR A 450 -38.90 5.82 -12.70
N PHE A 451 -38.96 5.81 -14.03
CA PHE A 451 -37.83 5.64 -14.94
C PHE A 451 -37.76 6.79 -15.95
N GLU A 452 -36.58 6.98 -16.55
CA GLU A 452 -36.35 7.99 -17.59
C GLU A 452 -37.16 7.72 -18.86
N ASP A 453 -37.27 6.45 -19.25
CA ASP A 453 -38.00 5.99 -20.43
C ASP A 453 -38.82 4.73 -20.12
N LYS A 454 -39.70 4.36 -21.06
CA LYS A 454 -40.57 3.20 -20.95
C LYS A 454 -39.79 1.90 -20.96
N LEU A 455 -40.02 1.09 -19.93
CA LEU A 455 -39.44 -0.25 -19.84
C LEU A 455 -40.09 -1.25 -20.80
N LEU A 456 -39.35 -2.32 -21.13
CA LEU A 456 -39.91 -3.51 -21.74
C LEU A 456 -40.28 -4.53 -20.65
N ALA A 457 -41.27 -5.38 -20.91
CA ALA A 457 -41.63 -6.45 -19.97
C ALA A 457 -40.50 -7.48 -19.77
N SER A 458 -39.59 -7.61 -20.75
CA SER A 458 -38.42 -8.48 -20.69
C SER A 458 -37.21 -7.83 -20.00
N ASP A 459 -37.30 -6.57 -19.57
CA ASP A 459 -36.18 -5.91 -18.89
C ASP A 459 -36.00 -6.48 -17.48
N ILE A 460 -34.73 -6.60 -17.08
CA ILE A 460 -34.34 -6.94 -15.71
C ILE A 460 -33.89 -5.66 -15.03
N ILE A 461 -34.46 -5.39 -13.86
CA ILE A 461 -34.21 -4.20 -13.07
C ILE A 461 -33.34 -4.62 -11.89
N PHE A 462 -32.30 -3.87 -11.59
CA PHE A 462 -31.45 -4.17 -10.45
C PHE A 462 -31.10 -2.93 -9.64
N LEU A 463 -31.05 -3.13 -8.33
CA LEU A 463 -30.50 -2.19 -7.36
C LEU A 463 -29.07 -2.60 -7.04
N ARG A 464 -28.13 -1.66 -7.09
CA ARG A 464 -26.71 -1.92 -6.76
C ARG A 464 -26.47 -1.58 -5.29
N ALA A 465 -26.42 -2.59 -4.44
CA ALA A 465 -26.09 -2.48 -3.02
C ALA A 465 -24.64 -2.90 -2.75
N TRP A 466 -24.14 -2.51 -1.58
CA TRP A 466 -22.82 -2.88 -1.08
C TRP A 466 -22.98 -3.43 0.33
N VAL A 467 -22.42 -4.60 0.57
CA VAL A 467 -22.48 -5.29 1.86
C VAL A 467 -21.07 -5.41 2.39
N THR A 468 -20.86 -5.07 3.65
CA THR A 468 -19.59 -5.26 4.34
C THR A 468 -19.32 -6.75 4.53
N VAL A 469 -18.09 -7.17 4.26
CA VAL A 469 -17.67 -8.56 4.37
C VAL A 469 -16.76 -8.70 5.56
N GLU A 470 -17.10 -9.63 6.44
CA GLU A 470 -16.25 -9.99 7.57
C GLU A 470 -14.95 -10.66 7.10
N LEU A 471 -13.85 -10.26 7.71
CA LEU A 471 -12.52 -10.75 7.36
C LEU A 471 -12.13 -11.90 8.29
N PRO A 472 -11.65 -13.03 7.76
CA PRO A 472 -11.28 -14.18 8.59
C PRO A 472 -10.04 -13.86 9.42
N ARG A 473 -10.14 -14.07 10.74
CA ARG A 473 -9.03 -13.95 11.70
C ARG A 473 -8.38 -15.32 11.89
N TYR A 474 -7.63 -15.78 10.89
CA TYR A 474 -6.94 -17.07 10.90
C TYR A 474 -5.44 -16.88 10.62
N CYS A 475 -4.61 -17.42 11.51
CA CYS A 475 -3.15 -17.44 11.38
C CYS A 475 -2.63 -18.77 11.95
N ASN A 476 -1.91 -19.54 11.14
CA ASN A 476 -1.25 -20.78 11.55
C ASN A 476 0.25 -20.72 11.19
N PRO A 477 1.17 -20.60 12.16
CA PRO A 477 2.59 -20.55 11.88
C PRO A 477 3.11 -21.88 11.31
N VAL A 478 4.06 -21.80 10.38
CA VAL A 478 4.68 -22.98 9.75
C VAL A 478 5.85 -23.45 10.61
N THR A 479 5.68 -24.58 11.30
CA THR A 479 6.67 -25.16 12.23
C THR A 479 7.46 -26.32 11.61
N ASN A 480 8.11 -26.08 10.46
CA ASN A 480 8.83 -27.13 9.72
C ASN A 480 9.97 -27.85 10.47
N MET A 481 10.50 -27.25 11.54
CA MET A 481 11.60 -27.82 12.34
C MET A 481 11.12 -28.73 13.47
N MET A 482 9.81 -28.78 13.74
CA MET A 482 9.23 -29.69 14.74
C MET A 482 8.87 -31.06 14.17
N TYR A 483 9.04 -31.24 12.86
CA TYR A 483 8.53 -32.39 12.13
C TYR A 483 9.62 -32.98 11.23
N ARG A 484 9.85 -34.29 11.34
CA ARG A 484 10.71 -35.05 10.43
C ARG A 484 10.08 -35.06 9.04
N GLN A 485 10.70 -34.39 8.07
CA GLN A 485 10.23 -34.48 6.68
C GLN A 485 10.84 -35.71 6.01
N GLU A 486 10.01 -36.46 5.28
CA GLU A 486 10.49 -37.53 4.43
C GLU A 486 11.26 -36.94 3.24
N THR A 487 12.55 -37.23 3.13
CA THR A 487 13.33 -36.95 1.93
C THR A 487 12.93 -37.93 0.82
N VAL A 488 12.90 -37.46 -0.43
CA VAL A 488 12.47 -38.26 -1.61
C VAL A 488 13.25 -39.57 -1.73
N GLY A 489 14.53 -39.59 -1.36
CA GLY A 489 15.36 -40.81 -1.34
C GLY A 489 14.93 -41.85 -0.29
N ARG A 490 14.41 -41.42 0.86
CA ARG A 490 13.89 -42.34 1.90
C ARG A 490 12.49 -42.88 1.59
N LYS A 491 11.68 -42.15 0.81
CA LYS A 491 10.39 -42.68 0.30
C LYS A 491 10.61 -43.91 -0.58
N ILE A 492 11.63 -43.89 -1.44
CA ILE A 492 11.99 -45.04 -2.29
C ILE A 492 12.46 -46.22 -1.43
N LEU A 493 13.31 -45.96 -0.43
CA LEU A 493 13.81 -47.00 0.49
C LEU A 493 12.72 -47.59 1.40
N ARG A 494 11.76 -46.78 1.87
CA ARG A 494 10.59 -47.27 2.63
C ARG A 494 9.62 -48.02 1.74
N ALA A 495 9.40 -47.56 0.51
CA ALA A 495 8.55 -48.26 -0.45
C ALA A 495 9.17 -49.60 -0.89
N SER A 496 10.51 -49.69 -1.01
CA SER A 496 11.21 -50.94 -1.29
C SER A 496 11.22 -51.88 -0.08
N ALA A 497 11.42 -51.36 1.14
CA ALA A 497 11.36 -52.16 2.37
C ALA A 497 9.93 -52.69 2.65
N ALA A 498 8.90 -51.89 2.41
CA ALA A 498 7.51 -52.34 2.49
C ALA A 498 7.15 -53.36 1.40
N HIS A 499 7.81 -53.31 0.23
CA HIS A 499 7.68 -54.35 -0.81
C HIS A 499 8.42 -55.65 -0.43
N GLU A 500 9.55 -55.57 0.28
CA GLU A 500 10.28 -56.75 0.80
C GLU A 500 9.54 -57.42 1.96
N GLU A 501 8.93 -56.65 2.87
CA GLU A 501 8.10 -57.20 3.96
C GLU A 501 6.78 -57.79 3.45
N ALA A 502 6.17 -57.19 2.41
CA ALA A 502 5.01 -57.77 1.74
C ALA A 502 5.34 -58.97 0.82
N ALA A 503 6.62 -59.17 0.46
CA ALA A 503 7.09 -60.34 -0.27
C ALA A 503 7.39 -61.55 0.64
N GLY A 504 7.36 -61.37 1.96
CA GLY A 504 7.54 -62.43 2.96
C GLY A 504 6.29 -63.30 3.19
N ASP A 505 5.11 -62.81 2.81
CA ASP A 505 3.84 -63.53 2.90
C ASP A 505 3.15 -63.51 1.53
N ILE A 506 3.36 -64.54 0.71
CA ILE A 506 2.37 -65.18 -0.19
C ILE A 506 3.07 -66.28 -1.00
N ILE A 507 2.65 -67.52 -0.72
CA ILE A 507 2.86 -68.72 -1.52
C ILE A 507 1.80 -68.72 -2.64
N GLU A 508 2.26 -69.01 -3.87
CA GLU A 508 1.51 -69.47 -5.05
C GLU A 508 0.21 -68.75 -5.47
N SER A 509 0.34 -67.84 -6.44
CA SER A 509 -0.45 -67.90 -7.68
C SER A 509 0.16 -66.97 -8.73
N LYS A 510 0.73 -67.55 -9.79
CA LYS A 510 1.06 -66.85 -11.04
C LYS A 510 -0.26 -66.38 -11.68
N GLU A 511 -0.56 -65.10 -11.55
CA GLU A 511 -1.42 -64.40 -12.51
C GLU A 511 -0.62 -63.23 -13.10
N THR A 512 -0.59 -63.20 -14.42
CA THR A 512 0.01 -62.18 -15.26
C THR A 512 -0.59 -60.81 -14.95
N GLU A 513 0.18 -59.91 -14.32
CA GLU A 513 -0.16 -58.48 -14.27
C GLU A 513 -0.04 -57.88 -15.67
N GLU A 514 -1.13 -57.94 -16.44
CA GLU A 514 -1.28 -57.11 -17.64
C GLU A 514 -1.33 -55.64 -17.20
N LEU A 515 -0.37 -54.83 -17.68
CA LEU A 515 -0.39 -53.38 -17.51
C LEU A 515 -1.74 -52.82 -18.02
N ALA A 516 -2.54 -52.28 -17.10
CA ALA A 516 -3.83 -51.68 -17.44
C ALA A 516 -3.68 -50.62 -18.55
N PRO A 517 -4.57 -50.60 -19.57
CA PRO A 517 -4.44 -49.70 -20.70
C PRO A 517 -4.60 -48.23 -20.28
N ASN A 518 -3.76 -47.37 -20.87
CA ASN A 518 -3.70 -45.92 -20.59
C ASN A 518 -4.96 -45.14 -21.04
N PHE A 519 -5.85 -45.77 -21.81
CA PHE A 519 -7.07 -45.17 -22.34
C PHE A 519 -8.21 -46.20 -22.42
N SER A 520 -9.41 -45.77 -22.04
CA SER A 520 -10.66 -46.53 -22.17
C SER A 520 -11.70 -45.66 -22.86
N ALA A 521 -12.07 -46.00 -24.09
CA ALA A 521 -13.08 -45.27 -24.85
C ALA A 521 -14.46 -45.40 -24.17
N ALA A 522 -15.15 -44.28 -23.96
CA ALA A 522 -16.50 -44.27 -23.41
C ALA A 522 -17.29 -43.10 -24.02
N PRO A 523 -18.48 -43.37 -24.60
CA PRO A 523 -19.26 -42.36 -25.31
C PRO A 523 -19.89 -41.32 -24.38
N ASN A 524 -20.17 -41.70 -23.13
CA ASN A 524 -20.76 -40.85 -22.10
C ASN A 524 -19.96 -40.96 -20.79
N PHE A 525 -20.12 -39.99 -19.90
CA PHE A 525 -19.56 -40.06 -18.55
C PHE A 525 -20.36 -41.07 -17.70
N GLU A 526 -19.75 -42.22 -17.42
CA GLU A 526 -20.31 -43.34 -16.65
C GLU A 526 -20.00 -43.24 -15.14
N GLY A 527 -19.40 -42.14 -14.68
CA GLY A 527 -18.96 -41.94 -13.29
C GLY A 527 -17.44 -41.81 -13.14
N GLU A 528 -16.96 -41.51 -11.93
CA GLU A 528 -15.53 -41.33 -11.66
C GLU A 528 -14.82 -42.69 -11.56
N ARG A 529 -13.81 -42.91 -12.41
CA ARG A 529 -12.89 -44.05 -12.30
C ARG A 529 -11.63 -43.57 -11.60
N ILE A 530 -11.30 -44.19 -10.47
CA ILE A 530 -10.10 -43.90 -9.68
C ILE A 530 -8.86 -43.96 -10.58
N GLY A 531 -8.12 -42.86 -10.68
CA GLY A 531 -6.92 -42.77 -11.53
C GLY A 531 -7.17 -42.41 -13.00
N TYR A 532 -8.41 -42.13 -13.41
CA TYR A 532 -8.75 -41.75 -14.78
C TYR A 532 -9.60 -40.48 -14.86
N VAL A 533 -9.33 -39.64 -15.85
CA VAL A 533 -10.08 -38.42 -16.18
C VAL A 533 -10.85 -38.63 -17.48
N PHE A 534 -12.16 -38.41 -17.45
CA PHE A 534 -13.00 -38.42 -18.63
C PHE A 534 -12.81 -37.11 -19.42
N LYS A 535 -12.23 -37.20 -20.61
CA LYS A 535 -11.99 -36.05 -21.50
C LYS A 535 -11.99 -36.51 -22.96
N THR A 536 -12.10 -35.55 -23.88
CA THR A 536 -11.79 -35.77 -25.29
C THR A 536 -10.28 -35.57 -25.48
N GLY A 537 -9.56 -36.61 -25.90
CA GLY A 537 -8.12 -36.54 -26.19
C GLY A 537 -7.79 -37.11 -27.57
N ASP A 538 -6.50 -37.37 -27.82
CA ASP A 538 -5.97 -37.75 -29.14
C ASP A 538 -6.52 -39.11 -29.64
N LEU A 539 -6.89 -39.98 -28.70
CA LEU A 539 -7.48 -41.31 -28.96
C LEU A 539 -9.02 -41.30 -28.95
N GLY A 540 -9.66 -40.13 -28.82
CA GLY A 540 -11.12 -39.97 -28.80
C GLY A 540 -11.71 -39.55 -27.45
N LEU A 541 -13.03 -39.67 -27.31
CA LEU A 541 -13.75 -39.36 -26.07
C LEU A 541 -13.72 -40.59 -25.14
N GLY A 542 -13.24 -40.41 -23.92
CA GLY A 542 -13.16 -41.52 -22.96
C GLY A 542 -12.37 -41.19 -21.70
N TYR A 543 -12.07 -42.24 -20.93
CA TYR A 543 -11.28 -42.19 -19.71
C TYR A 543 -9.79 -42.30 -20.02
N TYR A 544 -9.04 -41.24 -19.72
CA TYR A 544 -7.58 -41.21 -19.82
C TYR A 544 -6.95 -41.35 -18.44
N ARG A 545 -5.87 -42.12 -18.32
CA ARG A 545 -5.12 -42.20 -17.06
C ARG A 545 -4.64 -40.81 -16.63
N ASP A 546 -4.97 -40.38 -15.42
CA ASP A 546 -4.58 -39.07 -14.90
C ASP A 546 -3.15 -39.14 -14.37
N SER A 547 -2.21 -38.49 -15.08
CA SER A 547 -0.80 -38.41 -14.69
C SER A 547 -0.57 -37.63 -13.38
N HIS A 548 -1.60 -36.95 -12.86
CA HIS A 548 -1.57 -36.24 -11.58
C HIS A 548 -2.27 -37.00 -10.45
N TYR A 549 -2.74 -38.23 -10.68
CA TYR A 549 -3.36 -39.05 -9.66
C TYR A 549 -2.30 -39.66 -8.73
N VAL A 550 -2.24 -39.16 -7.50
CA VAL A 550 -1.55 -39.84 -6.40
C VAL A 550 -2.55 -40.83 -5.80
N THR A 551 -2.22 -42.12 -5.83
CA THR A 551 -3.06 -43.15 -5.21
C THR A 551 -3.34 -42.78 -3.76
N PRO A 552 -4.61 -42.61 -3.34
CA PRO A 552 -4.90 -42.44 -1.93
C PRO A 552 -4.50 -43.72 -1.21
N ALA A 553 -3.63 -43.62 -0.21
CA ALA A 553 -3.32 -44.75 0.68
C ALA A 553 -4.63 -45.37 1.19
N ARG A 554 -4.69 -46.71 1.21
CA ARG A 554 -5.86 -47.47 1.67
C ARG A 554 -6.27 -46.96 3.05
N ARG A 555 -7.58 -46.82 3.27
CA ARG A 555 -8.18 -46.35 4.53
C ARG A 555 -7.86 -47.24 5.74
N SER A 556 -7.24 -48.40 5.55
CA SER A 556 -6.83 -49.33 6.62
C SER A 556 -5.51 -48.95 7.30
N ASP A 557 -4.73 -48.03 6.73
CA ASP A 557 -3.40 -47.68 7.26
C ASP A 557 -3.43 -46.33 8.01
N ALA A 558 -4.63 -45.81 8.30
CA ALA A 558 -4.83 -44.48 8.88
C ALA A 558 -4.69 -44.43 10.42
N GLU A 559 -4.51 -45.57 11.09
CA GLU A 559 -4.41 -45.65 12.56
C GLU A 559 -3.05 -46.11 13.09
N GLY A 560 -2.06 -46.36 12.23
CA GLY A 560 -0.73 -46.79 12.65
C GLY A 560 0.40 -46.06 11.91
N ALA A 561 1.23 -45.33 12.66
CA ALA A 561 2.49 -44.69 12.25
C ALA A 561 2.39 -43.38 11.43
N SER A 562 2.05 -42.28 12.11
CA SER A 562 2.27 -40.92 11.60
C SER A 562 3.75 -40.51 11.69
N SER A 563 4.50 -40.57 10.59
CA SER A 563 5.64 -39.64 10.44
C SER A 563 5.05 -38.26 10.12
N ALA A 564 4.75 -37.51 11.18
CA ALA A 564 3.92 -36.31 11.14
C ALA A 564 4.62 -35.18 10.38
N ALA A 565 4.17 -34.88 9.16
CA ALA A 565 4.54 -33.65 8.45
C ALA A 565 3.60 -32.50 8.87
N TRP A 566 4.10 -31.24 8.84
CA TRP A 566 3.27 -30.06 9.13
C TRP A 566 2.00 -30.05 8.27
N LYS A 567 0.83 -30.04 8.92
CA LYS A 567 -0.47 -30.12 8.26
C LYS A 567 -1.15 -28.75 8.25
N GLY A 568 -1.12 -28.09 7.10
CA GLY A 568 -1.88 -26.86 6.87
C GLY A 568 -3.34 -27.10 6.51
N MET A 569 -4.12 -26.02 6.51
CA MET A 569 -5.46 -25.99 5.93
C MET A 569 -5.37 -26.31 4.42
N ARG A 570 -6.23 -27.22 3.95
CA ARG A 570 -6.32 -27.63 2.54
C ARG A 570 -7.07 -26.60 1.72
N THR A 571 -6.77 -26.51 0.42
CA THR A 571 -7.50 -25.61 -0.48
C THR A 571 -8.93 -26.08 -0.71
N VAL A 572 -9.82 -25.18 -1.11
CA VAL A 572 -11.22 -25.54 -1.44
C VAL A 572 -11.30 -26.61 -2.53
N ALA A 573 -10.35 -26.60 -3.48
CA ALA A 573 -10.30 -27.57 -4.55
C ALA A 573 -9.89 -28.97 -4.05
N GLU A 574 -8.91 -29.04 -3.14
CA GLU A 574 -8.50 -30.30 -2.50
C GLU A 574 -9.63 -30.87 -1.64
N LEU A 575 -10.30 -30.04 -0.85
CA LEU A 575 -11.45 -30.47 -0.05
C LEU A 575 -12.57 -31.06 -0.91
N ARG A 576 -12.87 -30.42 -2.04
CA ARG A 576 -13.88 -30.93 -2.99
C ARG A 576 -13.51 -32.28 -3.58
N ARG A 577 -12.25 -32.45 -3.99
CA ARG A 577 -11.75 -33.73 -4.52
C ARG A 577 -11.83 -34.84 -3.46
N LEU A 578 -11.42 -34.55 -2.24
CA LEU A 578 -11.45 -35.51 -1.13
C LEU A 578 -12.88 -35.93 -0.76
N LEU A 579 -13.83 -35.00 -0.88
CA LEU A 579 -15.24 -35.27 -0.60
C LEU A 579 -16.01 -35.79 -1.83
N GLY A 580 -15.39 -35.86 -3.01
CA GLY A 580 -16.06 -36.22 -4.26
C GLY A 580 -17.14 -35.22 -4.72
N VAL A 581 -17.07 -33.95 -4.27
CA VAL A 581 -18.10 -32.94 -4.57
C VAL A 581 -17.67 -32.08 -5.76
N GLY A 582 -18.47 -32.11 -6.83
CA GLY A 582 -18.27 -31.28 -8.02
C GLY A 582 -18.36 -29.77 -7.76
N VAL A 583 -17.91 -28.97 -8.73
CA VAL A 583 -18.05 -27.50 -8.65
C VAL A 583 -19.50 -27.11 -8.94
N VAL A 584 -20.16 -26.43 -8.00
CA VAL A 584 -21.51 -25.87 -8.23
C VAL A 584 -21.45 -24.80 -9.31
N THR A 585 -22.09 -25.04 -10.45
CA THR A 585 -22.23 -24.10 -11.57
C THR A 585 -23.69 -23.82 -11.84
N ASP A 586 -24.06 -22.55 -11.76
CA ASP A 586 -25.40 -22.09 -12.14
C ASP A 586 -25.48 -21.95 -13.67
N GLN A 587 -26.49 -22.57 -14.29
CA GLN A 587 -26.66 -22.60 -15.75
C GLN A 587 -27.03 -21.23 -16.33
N ASP A 588 -27.71 -20.38 -15.54
CA ASP A 588 -28.12 -19.03 -15.97
C ASP A 588 -26.94 -18.05 -15.96
N SER A 589 -25.93 -18.33 -15.14
CA SER A 589 -24.69 -17.57 -15.06
C SER A 589 -23.71 -17.88 -16.21
N ALA A 590 -23.93 -18.95 -16.97
CA ALA A 590 -23.06 -19.35 -18.08
C ALA A 590 -23.30 -18.46 -19.32
N TYR A 591 -22.24 -17.84 -19.83
CA TYR A 591 -22.32 -17.00 -21.04
C TYR A 591 -22.61 -17.85 -22.28
N ARG A 592 -23.56 -17.39 -23.09
CA ARG A 592 -23.94 -18.01 -24.36
C ARG A 592 -23.86 -16.98 -25.49
N PRO A 593 -23.52 -17.37 -26.74
CA PRO A 593 -23.60 -16.46 -27.88
C PRO A 593 -25.05 -16.01 -28.09
N ILE A 594 -25.26 -14.70 -28.21
CA ILE A 594 -26.61 -14.11 -28.36
C ILE A 594 -26.79 -13.66 -29.81
N GLU A 595 -27.66 -14.35 -30.55
CA GLU A 595 -28.10 -13.92 -31.88
C GLU A 595 -29.29 -12.96 -31.76
N ARG A 596 -29.14 -11.74 -32.29
CA ARG A 596 -30.19 -10.70 -32.21
C ARG A 596 -30.88 -10.53 -33.55
N ALA A 597 -32.18 -10.78 -33.60
CA ALA A 597 -33.00 -10.44 -34.77
C ALA A 597 -33.00 -8.91 -35.02
N PRO A 598 -33.00 -8.46 -36.29
CA PRO A 598 -33.09 -7.04 -36.61
C PRO A 598 -34.43 -6.46 -36.10
N ARG A 599 -34.35 -5.45 -35.23
CA ARG A 599 -35.54 -4.80 -34.68
C ARG A 599 -36.17 -3.88 -35.72
N ILE A 600 -37.35 -4.24 -36.22
CA ILE A 600 -38.16 -3.42 -37.13
C ILE A 600 -39.17 -2.64 -36.28
N PHE A 601 -39.11 -1.31 -36.31
CA PHE A 601 -40.06 -0.47 -35.59
C PHE A 601 -41.35 -0.32 -36.39
N PRO A 602 -42.53 -0.31 -35.71
CA PRO A 602 -43.79 -0.01 -36.37
C PRO A 602 -43.77 1.42 -36.93
N SER A 603 -44.52 1.64 -38.02
CA SER A 603 -44.66 2.98 -38.60
C SER A 603 -45.40 3.94 -37.66
N MET A 604 -45.11 5.24 -37.81
CA MET A 604 -45.73 6.28 -37.00
C MET A 604 -47.23 6.38 -37.29
N LYS A 605 -48.06 6.18 -36.26
CA LYS A 605 -49.52 6.38 -36.34
C LYS A 605 -49.87 7.76 -35.81
N ILE A 606 -50.34 8.65 -36.69
CA ILE A 606 -50.78 9.99 -36.29
C ILE A 606 -52.24 9.91 -35.81
N PRO A 607 -52.58 10.46 -34.63
CA PRO A 607 -53.97 10.52 -34.16
C PRO A 607 -54.90 11.19 -35.18
N LYS A 608 -56.12 10.65 -35.32
CA LYS A 608 -57.11 11.17 -36.27
C LYS A 608 -57.50 12.63 -35.99
N THR A 609 -57.49 13.04 -34.73
CA THR A 609 -57.74 14.43 -34.31
C THR A 609 -56.70 15.39 -34.86
N ILE A 610 -55.41 15.05 -34.73
CA ILE A 610 -54.31 15.84 -35.26
C ILE A 610 -54.37 15.89 -36.79
N LEU A 611 -54.62 14.76 -37.46
CA LEU A 611 -54.74 14.72 -38.92
C LEU A 611 -55.82 15.66 -39.49
N LYS A 612 -56.93 15.86 -38.77
CA LYS A 612 -58.00 16.79 -39.17
C LYS A 612 -57.58 18.25 -39.00
N ASN A 613 -56.84 18.56 -37.94
CA ASN A 613 -56.43 19.93 -37.59
C ASN A 613 -55.15 20.38 -38.30
N LEU A 614 -54.43 19.47 -38.97
CA LEU A 614 -53.22 19.82 -39.71
C LEU A 614 -53.54 20.75 -40.90
N PRO A 615 -52.74 21.79 -41.13
CA PRO A 615 -52.81 22.60 -42.33
C PRO A 615 -52.80 21.73 -43.60
N TYR A 616 -53.52 22.17 -44.64
CA TYR A 616 -53.71 21.39 -45.87
C TYR A 616 -52.39 20.87 -46.47
N LYS A 617 -51.32 21.68 -46.45
CA LYS A 617 -50.00 21.34 -46.99
C LYS A 617 -49.27 20.23 -46.21
N SER A 618 -49.45 20.14 -44.90
CA SER A 618 -48.80 19.13 -44.04
C SER A 618 -49.68 17.90 -43.80
N ARG A 619 -50.94 17.91 -44.26
CA ARG A 619 -51.86 16.78 -44.12
C ARG A 619 -51.38 15.58 -44.94
N VAL A 620 -51.16 14.46 -44.25
CA VAL A 620 -50.74 13.21 -44.88
C VAL A 620 -51.88 12.67 -45.75
N LYS A 621 -51.60 12.42 -47.03
CA LYS A 621 -52.54 11.77 -47.95
C LYS A 621 -52.60 10.28 -47.65
N VAL A 622 -53.51 9.88 -46.79
CA VAL A 622 -53.81 8.45 -46.55
C VAL A 622 -54.83 8.03 -47.60
N MET A 623 -54.40 7.31 -48.64
CA MET A 623 -55.34 6.71 -49.59
C MET A 623 -56.06 5.56 -48.88
N ALA A 624 -57.39 5.60 -48.84
CA ALA A 624 -58.17 4.45 -48.44
C ALA A 624 -57.92 3.32 -49.44
N LEU A 625 -57.65 2.11 -48.95
CA LEU A 625 -57.63 0.92 -49.80
C LEU A 625 -59.07 0.64 -50.24
N ASN A 626 -59.53 1.33 -51.28
CA ASN A 626 -60.83 1.06 -51.88
C ASN A 626 -60.77 -0.34 -52.51
N GLY A 627 -61.71 -1.20 -52.10
CA GLY A 627 -61.81 -2.59 -52.55
C GLY A 627 -62.31 -2.77 -53.98
N GLN A 628 -62.72 -1.69 -54.67
CA GLN A 628 -63.03 -1.74 -56.09
C GLN A 628 -61.74 -1.59 -56.90
N LYS A 629 -61.35 -2.69 -57.54
CA LYS A 629 -60.23 -2.69 -58.49
C LYS A 629 -60.70 -2.04 -59.78
N ASP A 630 -60.23 -0.84 -60.07
CA ASP A 630 -60.58 -0.08 -61.28
C ASP A 630 -59.98 -0.64 -62.59
N LYS A 631 -59.58 -1.92 -62.65
CA LYS A 631 -58.97 -2.52 -63.86
C LYS A 631 -59.33 -4.00 -64.00
N THR A 632 -59.75 -4.40 -65.20
CA THR A 632 -59.87 -5.80 -65.64
C THR A 632 -58.52 -6.49 -65.46
N PRO A 633 -58.41 -7.55 -64.64
CA PRO A 633 -57.14 -8.24 -64.44
C PRO A 633 -56.78 -9.03 -65.71
N ILE A 634 -55.64 -8.71 -66.31
CA ILE A 634 -55.07 -9.53 -67.39
C ILE A 634 -54.58 -10.84 -66.78
N ILE A 635 -55.16 -11.96 -67.21
CA ILE A 635 -54.76 -13.31 -66.79
C ILE A 635 -53.43 -13.63 -67.46
N GLN A 636 -52.39 -13.86 -66.66
CA GLN A 636 -51.05 -14.15 -67.16
C GLN A 636 -50.89 -15.63 -67.46
N THR A 637 -50.11 -15.96 -68.50
CA THR A 637 -49.68 -17.34 -68.74
C THR A 637 -48.69 -17.80 -67.66
N ASP A 638 -48.56 -19.11 -67.48
CA ASP A 638 -47.66 -19.68 -66.46
C ASP A 638 -46.19 -19.32 -66.70
N GLU A 639 -45.77 -19.18 -67.96
CA GLU A 639 -44.42 -18.74 -68.33
C GLU A 639 -44.17 -17.27 -67.97
N GLU A 640 -45.11 -16.37 -68.26
CA GLU A 640 -45.01 -14.97 -67.88
C GLU A 640 -44.98 -14.78 -66.36
N LYS A 641 -45.73 -15.60 -65.64
CA LYS A 641 -45.75 -15.60 -64.17
C LYS A 641 -44.39 -16.04 -63.61
N LYS A 642 -43.79 -17.08 -64.20
CA LYS A 642 -42.42 -17.51 -63.87
C LYS A 642 -41.40 -16.41 -64.18
N LEU A 643 -41.45 -15.80 -65.36
CA LEU A 643 -40.54 -14.71 -65.77
C LEU A 643 -40.67 -13.46 -64.88
N ARG A 644 -41.90 -13.06 -64.52
CA ARG A 644 -42.11 -11.96 -63.57
C ARG A 644 -41.59 -12.31 -62.17
N GLY A 645 -41.75 -13.57 -61.77
CA GLY A 645 -41.20 -14.10 -60.52
C GLY A 645 -39.68 -13.96 -60.46
N THR A 646 -38.99 -14.41 -61.51
CA THR A 646 -37.52 -14.33 -61.61
C THR A 646 -37.05 -12.87 -61.66
N ILE A 647 -37.71 -12.00 -62.44
CA ILE A 647 -37.39 -10.56 -62.48
C ILE A 647 -37.57 -9.92 -61.10
N ARG A 648 -38.62 -10.28 -60.34
CA ARG A 648 -38.83 -9.78 -58.97
C ARG A 648 -37.72 -10.23 -58.03
N GLN A 649 -37.29 -11.50 -58.10
CA GLN A 649 -36.18 -12.03 -57.30
C GLN A 649 -34.86 -11.32 -57.64
N LEU A 650 -34.54 -11.13 -58.93
CA LEU A 650 -33.34 -10.40 -59.36
C LEU A 650 -33.32 -8.96 -58.86
N ARG A 651 -34.46 -8.26 -58.92
CA ARG A 651 -34.60 -6.90 -58.36
C ARG A 651 -34.39 -6.88 -56.84
N ALA A 652 -34.94 -7.86 -56.12
CA ALA A 652 -34.77 -7.97 -54.67
C ALA A 652 -33.29 -8.16 -54.30
N ILE A 653 -32.60 -9.11 -54.95
CA ILE A 653 -31.16 -9.38 -54.76
C ILE A 653 -30.33 -8.13 -55.04
N ARG A 654 -30.59 -7.44 -56.17
CA ARG A 654 -29.90 -6.19 -56.51
C ARG A 654 -30.12 -5.12 -55.44
N SER A 655 -31.36 -4.95 -54.98
CA SER A 655 -31.70 -3.95 -53.94
C SER A 655 -31.01 -4.24 -52.60
N GLU A 656 -30.91 -5.51 -52.20
CA GLU A 656 -30.20 -5.90 -50.98
C GLU A 656 -28.70 -5.71 -51.11
N ARG A 657 -28.12 -6.08 -52.26
CA ARG A 657 -26.69 -5.86 -52.54
C ARG A 657 -26.34 -4.37 -52.52
N ASP A 658 -27.19 -3.54 -53.11
CA ASP A 658 -27.02 -2.10 -53.10
C ASP A 658 -27.17 -1.50 -51.69
N LYS A 659 -28.13 -1.97 -50.89
CA LYS A 659 -28.26 -1.59 -49.47
C LYS A 659 -27.01 -1.97 -48.67
N LYS A 660 -26.52 -3.21 -48.81
CA LYS A 660 -25.28 -3.67 -48.15
C LYS A 660 -24.08 -2.82 -48.55
N ARG A 661 -23.93 -2.53 -49.84
CA ARG A 661 -22.85 -1.67 -50.38
C ARG A 661 -22.94 -0.24 -49.86
N LYS A 662 -24.13 0.36 -49.82
CA LYS A 662 -24.35 1.71 -49.26
C LYS A 662 -23.99 1.75 -47.78
N LEU A 663 -24.47 0.78 -47.01
CA LEU A 663 -24.20 0.67 -45.58
C LEU A 663 -22.69 0.47 -45.30
N GLN A 664 -22.00 -0.31 -46.12
CA GLN A 664 -20.54 -0.47 -46.04
C GLN A 664 -19.80 0.84 -46.36
N LYS A 665 -20.20 1.55 -47.42
CA LYS A 665 -19.63 2.87 -47.76
C LYS A 665 -19.88 3.89 -46.67
N GLU A 666 -21.07 3.93 -46.07
CA GLU A 666 -21.38 4.81 -44.93
C GLU A 666 -20.52 4.48 -43.72
N ARG A 667 -20.34 3.19 -43.39
CA ARG A 667 -19.43 2.76 -42.32
C ARG A 667 -17.98 3.20 -42.59
N GLN A 668 -17.51 3.07 -43.83
CA GLN A 668 -16.16 3.53 -44.21
C GLN A 668 -16.04 5.05 -44.12
N ARG A 669 -17.05 5.79 -44.59
CA ARG A 669 -17.11 7.25 -44.49
C ARG A 669 -17.07 7.71 -43.04
N GLN A 670 -17.87 7.11 -42.15
CA GLN A 670 -17.85 7.42 -40.72
C GLN A 670 -16.50 7.13 -40.06
N LYS A 671 -15.80 6.05 -40.45
CA LYS A 671 -14.44 5.77 -39.96
C LYS A 671 -13.46 6.83 -40.43
N LEU A 672 -13.56 7.24 -41.68
CA LEU A 672 -12.70 8.26 -42.27
C LEU A 672 -12.95 9.62 -41.63
N GLU A 673 -14.21 10.02 -41.45
CA GLU A 673 -14.61 11.25 -40.75
C GLU A 673 -14.06 11.27 -39.31
N LYS A 674 -14.12 10.14 -38.57
CA LYS A 674 -13.52 10.03 -37.23
C LYS A 674 -12.01 10.23 -37.26
N ARG A 675 -11.31 9.60 -38.20
CA ARG A 675 -9.85 9.76 -38.34
C ARG A 675 -9.47 11.19 -38.70
N GLN A 676 -10.22 11.82 -39.62
CA GLN A 676 -10.02 13.23 -39.97
C GLN A 676 -10.23 14.15 -38.77
N ALA A 677 -11.28 13.92 -37.96
CA ALA A 677 -11.51 14.70 -36.75
C ALA A 677 -10.37 14.53 -35.72
N GLU A 678 -9.80 13.33 -35.59
CA GLU A 678 -8.63 13.08 -34.73
C GLU A 678 -7.37 13.82 -35.25
N GLU A 679 -7.13 13.78 -36.56
CA GLU A 679 -6.01 14.50 -37.20
C GLU A 679 -6.18 16.02 -37.09
N GLU A 680 -7.37 16.56 -37.31
CA GLU A 680 -7.67 17.98 -37.16
C GLU A 680 -7.51 18.44 -35.71
N ALA A 681 -7.95 17.64 -34.73
CA ALA A 681 -7.73 17.91 -33.32
C ALA A 681 -6.24 17.93 -32.96
N TRP A 682 -5.45 17.02 -33.52
CA TRP A 682 -3.99 17.02 -33.35
C TRP A 682 -3.33 18.25 -33.99
N ARG A 683 -3.70 18.59 -35.24
CA ARG A 683 -3.22 19.79 -35.94
C ARG A 683 -3.58 21.07 -35.18
N ALA A 684 -4.79 21.16 -34.63
CA ALA A 684 -5.20 22.30 -33.82
C ALA A 684 -4.37 22.44 -32.54
N LYS A 685 -4.04 21.33 -31.87
CA LYS A 685 -3.13 21.34 -30.70
C LYS A 685 -1.72 21.78 -31.09
N TYR A 686 -1.16 21.20 -32.15
CA TYR A 686 0.16 21.55 -32.68
C TYR A 686 0.25 23.04 -33.05
N ASN A 687 -0.71 23.55 -33.80
CA ASN A 687 -0.77 24.96 -34.19
C ASN A 687 -0.90 25.89 -32.98
N ARG A 688 -1.64 25.48 -31.93
CA ARG A 688 -1.76 26.24 -30.68
C ARG A 688 -0.42 26.29 -29.93
N GLU A 689 0.34 25.20 -29.89
CA GLU A 689 1.67 25.16 -29.27
C GLU A 689 2.70 25.98 -30.05
N GLU A 690 2.74 25.85 -31.37
CA GLU A 690 3.58 26.65 -32.25
C GLU A 690 3.29 28.14 -32.09
N ARG A 691 2.00 28.52 -32.05
CA ARG A 691 1.61 29.91 -31.78
C ARG A 691 2.09 30.39 -30.40
N LYS A 692 2.01 29.55 -29.36
CA LYS A 692 2.55 29.88 -28.02
C LYS A 692 4.08 30.01 -28.02
N LYS A 693 4.81 29.22 -28.82
CA LYS A 693 6.27 29.36 -28.95
C LYS A 693 6.63 30.67 -29.64
N ARG A 694 5.94 31.01 -30.73
CA ARG A 694 6.14 32.28 -31.45
C ARG A 694 5.93 33.49 -30.55
N TYR A 695 4.82 33.56 -29.82
CA TYR A 695 4.57 34.67 -28.90
C TYR A 695 5.58 34.75 -27.75
N ARG A 696 6.09 33.61 -27.25
CA ARG A 696 7.17 33.60 -26.24
C ARG A 696 8.48 34.18 -26.80
N ALA A 697 8.88 33.75 -27.98
CA ALA A 697 10.07 34.27 -28.65
C ALA A 697 9.94 35.76 -29.00
N GLU A 698 8.75 36.21 -29.41
CA GLU A 698 8.46 37.64 -29.63
C GLU A 698 8.56 38.44 -28.32
N ALA A 699 7.97 37.94 -27.23
CA ALA A 699 8.07 38.58 -25.92
C ALA A 699 9.52 38.63 -25.40
N GLU A 700 10.31 37.58 -25.56
CA GLU A 700 11.74 37.57 -25.22
C GLU A 700 12.54 38.58 -26.04
N LYS A 701 12.25 38.69 -27.35
CA LYS A 701 12.87 39.70 -28.23
C LYS A 701 12.48 41.12 -27.82
N GLU A 702 11.23 41.36 -27.46
CA GLU A 702 10.79 42.66 -26.95
C GLU A 702 11.41 43.00 -25.59
N GLN A 703 11.50 42.04 -24.68
CA GLN A 703 12.21 42.20 -23.40
C GLN A 703 13.70 42.48 -23.61
N ALA A 704 14.36 41.78 -24.53
CA ALA A 704 15.76 42.02 -24.88
C ALA A 704 15.95 43.44 -25.48
N LYS A 705 15.05 43.88 -26.37
CA LYS A 705 15.06 45.25 -26.90
C LYS A 705 14.83 46.29 -25.80
N ALA A 706 13.89 46.06 -24.89
CA ALA A 706 13.61 46.95 -23.77
C ALA A 706 14.79 47.03 -22.78
N LYS A 707 15.44 45.90 -22.48
CA LYS A 707 16.69 45.86 -21.69
C LYS A 707 17.81 46.64 -22.38
N ARG A 708 18.01 46.46 -23.69
CA ARG A 708 19.01 47.22 -24.47
C ARG A 708 18.73 48.72 -24.49
N GLY A 709 17.47 49.11 -24.66
CA GLY A 709 17.04 50.52 -24.59
C GLY A 709 17.22 51.15 -23.20
N LYS A 710 17.05 50.38 -22.11
CA LYS A 710 17.36 50.84 -20.74
C LYS A 710 18.88 50.95 -20.50
N MET A 711 19.67 50.02 -21.04
CA MET A 711 21.14 50.04 -20.92
C MET A 711 21.78 51.19 -21.70
N GLN A 712 21.21 51.61 -22.83
CA GLN A 712 21.67 52.80 -23.57
C GLN A 712 21.24 54.13 -22.95
N ARG A 713 20.32 54.10 -21.97
CA ARG A 713 19.84 55.28 -21.23
C ARG A 713 20.51 55.47 -19.87
N ARG A 714 21.18 54.44 -19.35
CA ARG A 714 22.14 54.55 -18.23
C ARG A 714 23.51 54.80 -18.83
#